data_AF-A0A1B6PDV5-F1
#
_entry.id   AF-A0A1B6PDV5-F1
#
_cell.length_a   1.000
_cell.length_b   1.000
_cell.length_c   1.000
_cell.angle_alpha   90.00
_cell.angle_beta   90.00
_cell.angle_gamma   90.00
#
_symmetry.space_group_name_H-M   'P 1'
#
loop_
_entity.id
_entity.type
_entity.pdbx_description
1 polymer ?
#
loop_
_entity_poly.entity_id
_entity_poly.type
_entity_poly.pdbx_seq_one_letter_code
_entity_poly.pdbx_strand_id
1 'polypeptide(L)'
;MWRLKIGEGGGPWMQTVSDFHGRQVWEFDPDAGTYEERSKVEQLRRRFTENRFRRREPQDLLMRMQFTGEEHLHADMPPATKIEDGDEVTPEILQESLRRALGWMSALQAEDGHWPGDYSGIMYLLPFWIFALHITGSIDAVLSKEHIREICRHIYNHQNEDGGWGFNILDESAMFSTCLNYTTLRLLGEVQKEENDGLAKGRAWILSHGTATAAPQWAKILLSVIGVYDWRGNNPVVPELWLVPRFLPIHPGRFWCFTRITYMSIAFLYGKKFVGPITPTILALRDELYSSPYDQIDWNKARNSCAKEDMRYKPSGIFKFISTCLNMFVEPVLNYWPLNKLRERALNHILEHIHYEDETTQYIGLCPVTKALNMICCWVENPNSDALKRHIPRIYDYLWIAEDGMKTKIYNGTHNWELALIIQALLSADAANEYGRTIERAMGYIKRAQVTTNPPGNPSDWFRHRSKGSWPLSTVDNGWASSDTSAEATKAMLLLSRVYPKLVENSDGDGWMFNAVDCLLSFMNKDGSVSTFECQRTYSWLEILNPLESFRNVVADYPTVECTSSVLQALLLFGDFNSEYRSKEIKENVNKAAIFIESNQNKDGSWYGTWGICFVYGTLYAIKGLVAAGRNYENSICIRKACNFLLSIQLKTGGWAESYRSCETQVYVEGLSTHAVQTAWAMLALIYAGQVLFLDMTTLIYA
;
A
#
# COMPACT_ATOMS: atom_id res chain seq x y z
N MET A 1 9.25 25.16 -10.96
CA MET A 1 8.56 24.58 -9.80
C MET A 1 7.88 23.26 -10.19
N TRP A 2 7.70 22.35 -9.24
CA TRP A 2 6.91 21.13 -9.46
C TRP A 2 5.41 21.43 -9.47
N ARG A 3 4.67 20.90 -10.44
CA ARG A 3 3.21 21.03 -10.56
C ARG A 3 2.56 19.65 -10.59
N LEU A 4 1.44 19.50 -9.87
CA LEU A 4 0.67 18.26 -9.89
C LEU A 4 -0.32 18.30 -11.06
N LYS A 5 -0.24 17.29 -11.92
CA LYS A 5 -1.14 17.07 -13.06
C LYS A 5 -2.17 16.01 -12.73
N ILE A 6 -3.42 16.26 -13.08
CA ILE A 6 -4.57 15.40 -12.78
C ILE A 6 -5.26 14.98 -14.07
N GLY A 7 -5.52 13.69 -14.23
CA GLY A 7 -6.25 13.15 -15.38
C GLY A 7 -5.49 13.25 -16.72
N GLU A 8 -4.24 13.71 -16.71
CA GLU A 8 -3.44 13.91 -17.91
C GLU A 8 -2.61 12.67 -18.26
N GLY A 9 -2.48 12.40 -19.56
CA GLY A 9 -1.66 11.35 -20.13
C GLY A 9 -1.64 11.44 -21.65
N GLY A 10 -0.78 10.65 -22.29
CA GLY A 10 -0.69 10.60 -23.75
C GLY A 10 0.61 10.00 -24.29
N GLY A 11 0.69 9.88 -25.61
CA GLY A 11 1.84 9.30 -26.31
C GLY A 11 1.66 7.83 -26.68
N PRO A 12 2.48 7.33 -27.63
CA PRO A 12 2.22 6.07 -28.32
C PRO A 12 2.34 4.81 -27.44
N TRP A 13 2.98 4.94 -26.27
CA TRP A 13 3.27 3.82 -25.38
C TRP A 13 2.40 3.77 -24.12
N MET A 14 1.57 4.77 -23.86
CA MET A 14 0.61 4.70 -22.75
C MET A 14 -0.71 4.11 -23.22
N GLN A 15 -1.26 3.18 -22.42
CA GLN A 15 -2.57 2.57 -22.62
C GLN A 15 -3.44 2.93 -21.43
N THR A 16 -4.72 3.16 -21.64
CA THR A 16 -5.68 3.42 -20.57
C THR A 16 -7.03 2.79 -20.94
N VAL A 17 -7.77 2.35 -19.92
CA VAL A 17 -9.16 1.88 -20.07
C VAL A 17 -10.15 2.90 -19.49
N SER A 18 -9.64 4.02 -18.99
CA SER A 18 -10.40 5.02 -18.23
C SER A 18 -10.10 6.46 -18.63
N ASP A 19 -9.43 6.66 -19.78
CA ASP A 19 -9.00 7.99 -20.25
C ASP A 19 -8.15 8.73 -19.19
N PHE A 20 -7.24 7.98 -18.55
CA PHE A 20 -6.37 8.44 -17.45
C PHE A 20 -7.11 9.03 -16.24
N HIS A 21 -8.40 8.73 -16.07
CA HIS A 21 -9.21 9.18 -14.93
C HIS A 21 -8.56 8.81 -13.58
N GLY A 22 -8.35 9.81 -12.72
CA GLY A 22 -7.65 9.65 -11.44
C GLY A 22 -6.13 9.54 -11.51
N ARG A 23 -5.52 9.68 -12.68
CA ARG A 23 -4.05 9.73 -12.79
C ARG A 23 -3.52 11.01 -12.17
N GLN A 24 -2.51 10.88 -11.32
CA GLN A 24 -1.85 12.01 -10.64
C GLN A 24 -0.33 11.91 -10.80
N VAL A 25 0.28 12.90 -11.46
CA VAL A 25 1.70 12.92 -11.80
C VAL A 25 2.31 14.28 -11.51
N TRP A 26 3.50 14.29 -10.91
CA TRP A 26 4.27 15.51 -10.69
C TRP A 26 5.19 15.80 -11.88
N GLU A 27 5.12 17.02 -12.39
CA GLU A 27 5.97 17.51 -13.49
C GLU A 27 6.77 18.73 -13.06
N PHE A 28 8.04 18.81 -13.45
CA PHE A 28 8.87 19.98 -13.19
C PHE A 28 8.82 20.94 -14.37
N ASP A 29 8.40 22.17 -14.11
CA ASP A 29 8.43 23.27 -15.08
C ASP A 29 9.37 24.38 -14.54
N PRO A 30 10.51 24.68 -15.17
CA PRO A 30 11.45 25.70 -14.68
C PRO A 30 10.83 27.11 -14.60
N ASP A 31 9.85 27.41 -15.44
CA ASP A 31 9.20 28.71 -15.56
C ASP A 31 7.92 28.80 -14.72
N ALA A 32 7.44 27.67 -14.19
CA ALA A 32 6.29 27.66 -13.29
C ALA A 32 6.57 28.37 -11.96
N GLY A 33 5.62 29.22 -11.61
CA GLY A 33 5.44 29.84 -10.30
C GLY A 33 6.09 31.21 -10.14
N THR A 34 5.51 32.03 -9.27
CA THR A 34 6.06 33.34 -8.92
C THR A 34 7.38 33.21 -8.16
N TYR A 35 8.06 34.33 -7.90
CA TYR A 35 9.25 34.30 -7.05
C TYR A 35 8.88 33.89 -5.61
N GLU A 36 7.74 34.38 -5.14
CA GLU A 36 7.14 34.13 -3.83
C GLU A 36 6.82 32.64 -3.66
N GLU A 37 6.13 32.01 -4.64
CA GLU A 37 5.77 30.59 -4.59
C GLU A 37 7.02 29.72 -4.51
N ARG A 38 8.03 30.03 -5.34
CA ARG A 38 9.30 29.29 -5.37
C ARG A 38 10.09 29.47 -4.08
N SER A 39 10.12 30.68 -3.53
CA SER A 39 10.74 30.99 -2.24
C SER A 39 10.04 30.23 -1.09
N LYS A 40 8.70 30.18 -1.12
CA LYS A 40 7.90 29.45 -0.14
C LYS A 40 8.18 27.96 -0.16
N VAL A 41 8.25 27.34 -1.34
CA VAL A 41 8.61 25.92 -1.48
C VAL A 41 9.97 25.62 -0.85
N GLU A 42 10.99 26.45 -1.11
CA GLU A 42 12.31 26.26 -0.49
C GLU A 42 12.30 26.50 1.03
N GLN A 43 11.47 27.42 1.53
CA GLN A 43 11.25 27.60 2.97
C GLN A 43 10.64 26.33 3.60
N LEU A 44 9.60 25.75 2.98
CA LEU A 44 8.94 24.54 3.47
C LEU A 44 9.92 23.36 3.52
N ARG A 45 10.72 23.19 2.47
CA ARG A 45 11.77 22.16 2.40
C ARG A 45 12.81 22.31 3.50
N ARG A 46 13.32 23.53 3.69
CA ARG A 46 14.30 23.82 4.73
C ARG A 46 13.73 23.54 6.12
N ARG A 47 12.50 24.00 6.37
CA ARG A 47 11.80 23.76 7.64
C ARG A 47 11.62 22.28 7.90
N PHE A 48 11.30 21.48 6.89
CA PHE A 48 11.24 20.03 7.03
C PHE A 48 12.62 19.46 7.44
N THR A 49 13.67 19.77 6.68
CA THR A 49 15.03 19.28 6.98
C THR A 49 15.50 19.66 8.38
N GLU A 50 15.23 20.88 8.84
CA GLU A 50 15.56 21.34 10.20
C GLU A 50 14.80 20.58 11.30
N ASN A 51 13.60 20.08 11.00
CA ASN A 51 12.73 19.39 11.96
C ASN A 51 12.62 17.87 11.73
N ARG A 52 13.40 17.31 10.79
CA ARG A 52 13.25 15.94 10.30
C ARG A 52 13.34 14.85 11.37
N PHE A 53 13.96 15.12 12.52
CA PHE A 53 14.04 14.19 13.64
C PHE A 53 12.93 14.36 14.68
N ARG A 54 12.20 15.48 14.65
CA ARG A 54 11.07 15.77 15.55
C ARG A 54 9.74 15.36 14.92
N ARG A 55 9.61 15.57 13.61
CA ARG A 55 8.45 15.16 12.82
C ARG A 55 8.97 14.57 11.52
N ARG A 56 8.76 13.27 11.35
CA ARG A 56 9.27 12.52 10.21
C ARG A 56 8.25 12.48 9.08
N GLU A 57 6.98 12.67 9.39
CA GLU A 57 5.89 12.58 8.44
C GLU A 57 5.75 13.90 7.65
N PRO A 58 5.70 13.83 6.31
CA PRO A 58 5.34 14.98 5.47
C PRO A 58 3.87 15.33 5.65
N GLN A 59 3.49 16.52 5.18
CA GLN A 59 2.13 17.07 5.27
C GLN A 59 1.54 17.42 3.91
N ASP A 60 2.17 17.03 2.81
CA ASP A 60 1.78 17.41 1.45
C ASP A 60 1.66 18.92 1.25
N LEU A 61 2.56 19.69 1.88
CA LEU A 61 2.45 21.15 1.88
C LEU A 61 2.58 21.72 0.47
N LEU A 62 3.35 21.06 -0.41
CA LEU A 62 3.50 21.47 -1.81
C LEU A 62 2.21 21.28 -2.61
N MET A 63 1.49 20.17 -2.41
CA MET A 63 0.19 19.94 -3.04
C MET A 63 -0.85 20.92 -2.49
N ARG A 64 -0.95 21.04 -1.15
CA ARG A 64 -1.91 21.93 -0.50
C ARG A 64 -1.73 23.39 -0.93
N MET A 65 -0.49 23.85 -1.12
CA MET A 65 -0.19 25.19 -1.63
C MET A 65 -0.78 25.42 -3.04
N GLN A 66 -0.77 24.41 -3.91
CA GLN A 66 -1.28 24.54 -5.27
C GLN A 66 -2.81 24.56 -5.33
N PHE A 67 -3.47 23.89 -4.40
CA PHE A 67 -4.92 23.78 -4.35
C PHE A 67 -5.57 24.94 -3.59
N THR A 68 -4.90 25.46 -2.57
CA THR A 68 -5.46 26.48 -1.66
C THR A 68 -4.81 27.85 -1.79
N GLY A 69 -3.66 27.96 -2.47
CA GLY A 69 -2.85 29.18 -2.51
C GLY A 69 -1.88 29.31 -1.32
N GLU A 70 -1.02 30.33 -1.35
CA GLU A 70 0.00 30.54 -0.31
C GLU A 70 -0.58 30.97 1.04
N GLU A 71 -1.57 31.87 1.01
CA GLU A 71 -2.18 32.46 2.21
C GLU A 71 -2.93 31.38 3.03
N HIS A 72 -3.53 30.40 2.35
CA HIS A 72 -4.35 29.36 2.97
C HIS A 72 -3.54 28.22 3.61
N LEU A 73 -2.22 28.14 3.40
CA LEU A 73 -1.38 27.14 4.10
C LEU A 73 -1.43 27.31 5.63
N HIS A 74 -1.73 28.53 6.12
CA HIS A 74 -1.88 28.82 7.55
C HIS A 74 -2.87 29.95 7.93
N ALA A 75 -3.43 30.75 7.00
CA ALA A 75 -4.05 32.05 7.37
C ALA A 75 -5.56 32.24 7.12
N ASP A 76 -6.21 31.55 6.16
CA ASP A 76 -7.59 31.94 5.74
C ASP A 76 -8.72 31.12 6.35
N MET A 77 -8.41 30.26 7.31
CA MET A 77 -9.42 29.60 8.11
C MET A 77 -9.74 30.51 9.31
N PRO A 78 -11.04 30.71 9.67
CA PRO A 78 -11.39 31.38 10.91
C PRO A 78 -10.51 30.81 12.05
N PRO A 79 -9.91 31.66 12.90
CA PRO A 79 -9.07 31.18 13.98
C PRO A 79 -9.86 30.15 14.77
N ALA A 80 -9.27 28.97 14.97
CA ALA A 80 -9.92 27.94 15.76
C ALA A 80 -10.28 28.52 17.13
N THR A 81 -11.51 28.36 17.57
CA THR A 81 -11.85 28.53 18.98
C THR A 81 -10.92 27.61 19.78
N LYS A 82 -9.96 28.21 20.49
CA LYS A 82 -9.03 27.46 21.33
C LYS A 82 -9.78 27.08 22.59
N ILE A 83 -9.86 25.78 22.84
CA ILE A 83 -10.47 25.20 24.03
C ILE A 83 -9.33 24.92 25.00
N GLU A 84 -9.43 25.44 26.22
CA GLU A 84 -8.53 25.17 27.34
C GLU A 84 -9.14 24.11 28.28
N ASP A 85 -8.31 23.55 29.17
CA ASP A 85 -8.76 22.54 30.14
C ASP A 85 -9.84 23.12 31.05
N GLY A 86 -11.06 22.57 30.96
CA GLY A 86 -12.22 22.99 31.74
C GLY A 86 -13.24 23.83 30.98
N ASP A 87 -12.94 24.22 29.74
CA ASP A 87 -13.91 24.89 28.87
C ASP A 87 -15.08 23.96 28.49
N GLU A 88 -16.28 24.53 28.41
CA GLU A 88 -17.46 23.82 27.95
C GLU A 88 -17.47 23.72 26.42
N VAL A 89 -17.51 22.50 25.89
CA VAL A 89 -17.62 22.27 24.44
C VAL A 89 -19.08 22.41 24.02
N THR A 90 -19.42 23.53 23.38
CA THR A 90 -20.79 23.79 22.91
C THR A 90 -21.04 23.22 21.51
N PRO A 91 -22.31 22.97 21.12
CA PRO A 91 -22.66 22.55 19.76
C PRO A 91 -22.15 23.49 18.66
N GLU A 92 -22.10 24.80 18.93
CA GLU A 92 -21.61 25.81 17.98
C GLU A 92 -20.11 25.64 17.70
N ILE A 93 -19.31 25.36 18.74
CA ILE A 93 -17.87 25.11 18.61
C ILE A 93 -17.62 23.84 17.78
N LEU A 94 -18.42 22.79 18.01
CA LEU A 94 -18.36 21.56 17.23
C LEU A 94 -18.74 21.81 15.77
N GLN A 95 -19.82 22.54 15.52
CA GLN A 95 -20.29 22.86 14.16
C GLN A 95 -19.27 23.72 13.40
N GLU A 96 -18.66 24.71 14.07
CA GLU A 96 -17.60 25.53 13.50
C GLU A 96 -16.38 24.67 13.13
N SER A 97 -15.96 23.80 14.04
CA SER A 97 -14.83 22.88 13.81
C SER A 97 -15.10 21.92 12.65
N LEU A 98 -16.32 21.39 12.57
CA LEU A 98 -16.77 20.52 11.48
C LEU A 98 -16.76 21.25 10.13
N ARG A 99 -17.38 22.44 10.04
CA ARG A 99 -17.38 23.24 8.80
C ARG A 99 -15.96 23.59 8.35
N ARG A 100 -15.07 23.88 9.29
CA ARG A 100 -13.65 24.12 8.99
C ARG A 100 -13.01 22.87 8.38
N ALA A 101 -13.16 21.71 9.00
CA ALA A 101 -12.61 20.46 8.46
C ALA A 101 -13.17 20.14 7.06
N LEU A 102 -14.49 20.27 6.87
CA LEU A 102 -15.14 19.97 5.59
C LEU A 102 -14.78 20.99 4.49
N GLY A 103 -14.70 22.28 4.83
CA GLY A 103 -14.23 23.33 3.94
C GLY A 103 -12.81 23.08 3.46
N TRP A 104 -11.93 22.65 4.37
CA TRP A 104 -10.57 22.27 4.02
C TRP A 104 -10.52 21.06 3.08
N MET A 105 -11.28 20.00 3.40
CA MET A 105 -11.39 18.84 2.52
C MET A 105 -11.93 19.23 1.14
N SER A 106 -12.98 20.04 1.08
CA SER A 106 -13.55 20.53 -0.17
C SER A 106 -12.54 21.31 -1.03
N ALA A 107 -11.68 22.12 -0.42
CA ALA A 107 -10.67 22.91 -1.13
C ALA A 107 -9.54 22.04 -1.73
N LEU A 108 -9.30 20.84 -1.19
CA LEU A 108 -8.29 19.91 -1.68
C LEU A 108 -8.80 18.94 -2.76
N GLN A 109 -10.05 19.06 -3.21
CA GLN A 109 -10.62 18.18 -4.23
C GLN A 109 -10.12 18.54 -5.64
N ALA A 110 -9.53 17.58 -6.35
CA ALA A 110 -9.04 17.73 -7.71
C ALA A 110 -10.16 17.81 -8.74
N GLU A 111 -9.89 18.43 -9.89
CA GLU A 111 -10.86 18.80 -10.94
C GLU A 111 -11.75 17.64 -11.40
N ASP A 112 -11.17 16.44 -11.53
CA ASP A 112 -11.87 15.21 -11.91
C ASP A 112 -12.72 14.58 -10.79
N GLY A 113 -12.62 15.10 -9.56
CA GLY A 113 -13.49 14.81 -8.41
C GLY A 113 -12.87 13.98 -7.29
N HIS A 114 -11.63 13.49 -7.43
CA HIS A 114 -10.94 12.77 -6.36
C HIS A 114 -10.10 13.69 -5.45
N TRP A 115 -9.52 13.10 -4.40
CA TRP A 115 -8.56 13.75 -3.52
C TRP A 115 -7.15 13.19 -3.75
N PRO A 116 -6.23 13.97 -4.35
CA PRO A 116 -4.85 13.54 -4.52
C PRO A 116 -4.11 13.62 -3.18
N GLY A 117 -3.14 12.74 -2.97
CA GLY A 117 -2.43 12.66 -1.69
C GLY A 117 -1.24 11.71 -1.71
N ASP A 118 -0.33 11.93 -0.76
CA ASP A 118 0.78 11.02 -0.48
C ASP A 118 0.26 9.69 0.05
N TYR A 119 0.78 8.59 -0.51
CA TYR A 119 0.57 7.24 -0.01
C TYR A 119 1.89 6.49 0.02
N SER A 120 2.85 7.00 0.79
CA SER A 120 4.22 6.52 0.86
C SER A 120 4.64 6.20 2.31
N GLY A 121 5.95 6.20 2.57
CA GLY A 121 6.54 5.99 3.90
C GLY A 121 7.47 4.79 3.98
N ILE A 122 7.44 3.90 2.98
CA ILE A 122 8.31 2.72 2.91
C ILE A 122 9.61 3.04 2.18
N MET A 123 10.75 2.90 2.86
CA MET A 123 12.04 3.40 2.39
C MET A 123 12.76 2.49 1.38
N TYR A 124 12.35 1.23 1.24
CA TYR A 124 12.97 0.31 0.27
C TYR A 124 12.27 0.30 -1.11
N LEU A 125 11.14 0.99 -1.29
CA LEU A 125 10.40 0.96 -2.56
C LEU A 125 11.09 1.72 -3.68
N LEU A 126 11.55 2.94 -3.41
CA LEU A 126 12.23 3.78 -4.39
C LEU A 126 13.49 3.11 -4.98
N PRO A 127 14.33 2.42 -4.19
CA PRO A 127 15.43 1.61 -4.72
C PRO A 127 15.05 0.62 -5.83
N PHE A 128 13.88 -0.02 -5.78
CA PHE A 128 13.45 -0.92 -6.86
C PHE A 128 13.40 -0.20 -8.22
N TRP A 129 12.90 1.05 -8.25
CA TRP A 129 12.85 1.85 -9.46
C TRP A 129 14.23 2.22 -9.97
N ILE A 130 15.08 2.72 -9.09
CA ILE A 130 16.43 3.16 -9.48
C ILE A 130 17.24 1.98 -10.00
N PHE A 131 17.08 0.80 -9.40
CA PHE A 131 17.75 -0.41 -9.84
C PHE A 131 17.23 -0.86 -11.21
N ALA A 132 15.91 -0.86 -11.41
CA ALA A 132 15.32 -1.21 -12.70
C ALA A 132 15.71 -0.21 -13.81
N LEU A 133 15.73 1.09 -13.52
CA LEU A 133 16.19 2.13 -14.44
C LEU A 133 17.69 2.01 -14.76
N HIS A 134 18.51 1.66 -13.77
CA HIS A 134 19.94 1.41 -13.96
C HIS A 134 20.17 0.24 -14.93
N ILE A 135 19.50 -0.89 -14.68
CA ILE A 135 19.62 -2.12 -15.49
C ILE A 135 19.15 -1.87 -16.92
N THR A 136 18.04 -1.17 -17.09
CA THR A 136 17.45 -0.85 -18.40
C THR A 136 18.18 0.28 -19.13
N GLY A 137 19.18 0.92 -18.50
CA GLY A 137 19.88 2.07 -19.07
C GLY A 137 18.98 3.30 -19.28
N SER A 138 17.89 3.42 -18.52
CA SER A 138 16.83 4.41 -18.74
C SER A 138 16.81 5.52 -17.67
N ILE A 139 17.81 5.61 -16.78
CA ILE A 139 17.87 6.67 -15.74
C ILE A 139 17.74 8.05 -16.35
N ASP A 140 18.61 8.42 -17.29
CA ASP A 140 18.62 9.79 -17.87
C ASP A 140 17.39 10.10 -18.73
N ALA A 141 16.70 9.05 -19.22
CA ALA A 141 15.47 9.19 -19.99
C ALA A 141 14.23 9.44 -19.11
N VAL A 142 14.28 9.04 -17.84
CA VAL A 142 13.14 9.09 -16.91
C VAL A 142 13.34 10.12 -15.80
N LEU A 143 14.58 10.31 -15.33
CA LEU A 143 14.89 11.16 -14.21
C LEU A 143 15.68 12.39 -14.68
N SER A 144 15.04 13.55 -14.64
CA SER A 144 15.75 14.82 -14.80
C SER A 144 16.66 15.10 -13.59
N LYS A 145 17.52 16.12 -13.70
CA LYS A 145 18.36 16.58 -12.57
C LYS A 145 17.53 16.94 -11.34
N GLU A 146 16.34 17.48 -11.56
CA GLU A 146 15.40 17.87 -10.52
C GLU A 146 14.76 16.65 -9.85
N HIS A 147 14.44 15.60 -10.62
CA HIS A 147 14.00 14.32 -10.05
C HIS A 147 15.08 13.76 -9.13
N ILE A 148 16.32 13.67 -9.61
CA ILE A 148 17.46 13.16 -8.84
C ILE A 148 17.66 13.98 -7.57
N ARG A 149 17.63 15.32 -7.66
CA ARG A 149 17.76 16.21 -6.51
C ARG A 149 16.68 15.96 -5.46
N GLU A 150 15.42 15.81 -5.85
CA GLU A 150 14.33 15.58 -4.91
C GLU A 150 14.33 14.15 -4.34
N ILE A 151 14.75 13.15 -5.11
CA ILE A 151 14.96 11.78 -4.62
C ILE A 151 16.06 11.75 -3.56
N CYS A 152 17.21 12.34 -3.84
CA CYS A 152 18.30 12.45 -2.87
C CYS A 152 17.86 13.22 -1.63
N ARG A 153 17.08 14.32 -1.79
CA ARG A 153 16.51 15.07 -0.67
C ARG A 153 15.67 14.16 0.24
N HIS A 154 14.77 13.37 -0.33
CA HIS A 154 13.92 12.43 0.43
C HIS A 154 14.77 11.41 1.20
N ILE A 155 15.71 10.75 0.51
CA ILE A 155 16.58 9.74 1.15
C ILE A 155 17.36 10.37 2.32
N TYR A 156 18.02 11.51 2.11
CA TYR A 156 18.80 12.14 3.19
C TYR A 156 17.93 12.70 4.32
N ASN A 157 16.73 13.19 4.02
CA ASN A 157 15.81 13.69 5.05
C ASN A 157 15.35 12.57 6.01
N HIS A 158 15.24 11.34 5.52
CA HIS A 158 14.83 10.17 6.31
C HIS A 158 16.01 9.29 6.78
N GLN A 159 17.25 9.75 6.64
CA GLN A 159 18.40 9.09 7.24
C GLN A 159 18.36 9.25 8.76
N ASN A 160 18.47 8.15 9.51
CA ASN A 160 18.52 8.17 10.96
C ASN A 160 19.81 8.83 11.50
N GLU A 161 19.81 9.23 12.77
CA GLU A 161 20.98 9.86 13.40
C GLU A 161 22.22 8.96 13.42
N ASP A 162 22.01 7.64 13.46
CA ASP A 162 23.07 6.62 13.39
C ASP A 162 23.66 6.42 11.98
N GLY A 163 23.10 7.09 10.97
CA GLY A 163 23.53 7.02 9.58
C GLY A 163 22.79 5.98 8.73
N GLY A 164 22.00 5.09 9.33
CA GLY A 164 21.25 4.09 8.58
C GLY A 164 19.89 4.59 8.09
N TRP A 165 19.15 3.69 7.43
CA TRP A 165 17.76 3.90 7.03
C TRP A 165 16.90 2.75 7.52
N GLY A 166 15.73 3.09 8.07
CA GLY A 166 14.75 2.11 8.52
C GLY A 166 13.88 1.54 7.43
N PHE A 167 13.07 0.53 7.76
CA PHE A 167 12.14 -0.10 6.83
C PHE A 167 11.09 0.90 6.30
N ASN A 168 10.63 1.78 7.19
CA ASN A 168 9.78 2.93 6.90
C ASN A 168 10.38 4.20 7.54
N ILE A 169 9.82 5.37 7.23
CA ILE A 169 10.32 6.67 7.70
C ILE A 169 10.38 6.80 9.24
N LEU A 170 9.56 6.06 9.98
CA LEU A 170 9.51 6.08 11.45
C LEU A 170 10.44 5.07 12.11
N ASP A 171 10.98 4.13 11.34
CA ASP A 171 11.66 2.96 11.90
C ASP A 171 13.14 3.20 12.20
N GLU A 172 13.66 2.37 13.10
CA GLU A 172 15.10 2.26 13.34
C GLU A 172 15.82 1.70 12.11
N SER A 173 17.12 1.97 12.02
CA SER A 173 17.94 1.56 10.89
C SER A 173 18.00 0.04 10.73
N ALA A 174 17.86 -0.42 9.48
CA ALA A 174 17.85 -1.82 9.12
C ALA A 174 18.76 -2.07 7.91
N MET A 175 19.37 -3.26 7.81
CA MET A 175 20.31 -3.59 6.74
C MET A 175 19.65 -3.58 5.37
N PHE A 176 18.37 -3.97 5.29
CA PHE A 176 17.60 -3.94 4.05
C PHE A 176 17.56 -2.54 3.44
N SER A 177 16.93 -1.60 4.14
CA SER A 177 16.77 -0.25 3.64
C SER A 177 18.10 0.49 3.55
N THR A 178 19.05 0.25 4.46
CA THR A 178 20.34 0.94 4.43
C THR A 178 21.16 0.54 3.21
N CYS A 179 21.29 -0.76 2.90
CA CYS A 179 22.00 -1.20 1.70
C CYS A 179 21.36 -0.67 0.42
N LEU A 180 20.03 -0.71 0.32
CA LEU A 180 19.31 -0.31 -0.87
C LEU A 180 19.33 1.21 -1.11
N ASN A 181 19.14 2.01 -0.06
CA ASN A 181 19.20 3.47 -0.18
C ASN A 181 20.62 3.97 -0.41
N TYR A 182 21.63 3.40 0.28
CA TYR A 182 23.03 3.69 0.00
C TYR A 182 23.37 3.41 -1.47
N THR A 183 23.01 2.23 -1.96
CA THR A 183 23.25 1.86 -3.36
C THR A 183 22.52 2.79 -4.33
N THR A 184 21.28 3.16 -4.00
CA THR A 184 20.49 4.13 -4.78
C THR A 184 21.21 5.47 -4.90
N LEU A 185 21.70 6.02 -3.79
CA LEU A 185 22.47 7.28 -3.81
C LEU A 185 23.71 7.18 -4.72
N ARG A 186 24.45 6.07 -4.65
CA ARG A 186 25.62 5.83 -5.51
C ARG A 186 25.25 5.75 -7.00
N LEU A 187 24.16 5.06 -7.34
CA LEU A 187 23.65 4.95 -8.72
C LEU A 187 23.14 6.30 -9.27
N LEU A 188 22.68 7.19 -8.40
CA LEU A 188 22.27 8.55 -8.74
C LEU A 188 23.43 9.55 -8.77
N GLY A 189 24.67 9.08 -8.59
CA GLY A 189 25.88 9.88 -8.72
C GLY A 189 26.31 10.61 -7.44
N GLU A 190 25.67 10.36 -6.29
CA GLU A 190 26.17 10.91 -5.03
C GLU A 190 27.51 10.28 -4.67
N VAL A 191 28.47 11.14 -4.36
CA VAL A 191 29.82 10.80 -3.91
C VAL A 191 30.03 11.35 -2.51
N GLN A 192 30.97 10.74 -1.79
CA GLN A 192 31.36 11.27 -0.48
C GLN A 192 32.01 12.65 -0.68
N LYS A 193 31.41 13.66 -0.04
CA LYS A 193 31.82 15.07 -0.07
C LYS A 193 32.71 15.40 1.12
N GLU A 194 32.40 14.83 2.29
CA GLU A 194 33.12 15.05 3.54
C GLU A 194 33.35 13.72 4.29
N GLU A 195 34.27 13.70 5.25
CA GLU A 195 34.60 12.48 6.01
C GLU A 195 33.39 11.90 6.77
N ASN A 196 32.47 12.77 7.21
CA ASN A 196 31.32 12.41 8.05
C ASN A 196 29.97 12.84 7.44
N ASP A 197 29.89 12.94 6.11
CA ASP A 197 28.60 13.21 5.47
C ASP A 197 27.63 12.03 5.58
N GLY A 198 26.39 12.23 5.11
CA GLY A 198 25.35 11.19 5.18
C GLY A 198 25.75 9.92 4.44
N LEU A 199 26.45 10.01 3.31
CA LEU A 199 26.85 8.82 2.54
C LEU A 199 27.91 8.02 3.31
N ALA A 200 28.92 8.69 3.87
CA ALA A 200 29.95 8.08 4.70
C ALA A 200 29.37 7.38 5.94
N LYS A 201 28.42 8.03 6.62
CA LYS A 201 27.72 7.45 7.78
C LYS A 201 26.91 6.21 7.41
N GLY A 202 26.19 6.24 6.29
CA GLY A 202 25.45 5.09 5.77
C GLY A 202 26.36 3.90 5.49
N ARG A 203 27.52 4.15 4.85
CA ARG A 203 28.53 3.10 4.63
C ARG A 203 29.07 2.55 5.95
N ALA A 204 29.44 3.43 6.88
CA ALA A 204 29.97 3.04 8.18
C ALA A 204 28.96 2.16 8.95
N TRP A 205 27.67 2.50 8.88
CA TRP A 205 26.59 1.72 9.46
C TRP A 205 26.51 0.32 8.84
N ILE A 206 26.53 0.19 7.50
CA ILE A 206 26.51 -1.11 6.81
C ILE A 206 27.67 -1.99 7.27
N LEU A 207 28.88 -1.44 7.32
CA LEU A 207 30.08 -2.19 7.68
C LEU A 207 30.06 -2.63 9.15
N SER A 208 29.56 -1.81 10.07
CA SER A 208 29.50 -2.13 11.49
C SER A 208 28.39 -3.12 11.86
N HIS A 209 27.35 -3.27 11.02
CA HIS A 209 26.21 -4.16 11.27
C HIS A 209 26.27 -5.49 10.49
N GLY A 210 27.47 -5.89 10.06
CA GLY A 210 27.70 -7.20 9.43
C GLY A 210 27.73 -7.17 7.91
N THR A 211 27.87 -6.00 7.28
CA THR A 211 27.97 -5.78 5.82
C THR A 211 26.70 -6.19 5.05
N ALA A 212 26.70 -5.97 3.74
CA ALA A 212 25.62 -6.48 2.89
C ALA A 212 25.45 -8.02 2.92
N THR A 213 26.42 -8.79 3.44
CA THR A 213 26.24 -10.25 3.65
C THR A 213 25.17 -10.60 4.69
N ALA A 214 24.83 -9.66 5.58
CA ALA A 214 23.77 -9.79 6.57
C ALA A 214 22.41 -9.25 6.09
N ALA A 215 22.28 -8.82 4.84
CA ALA A 215 21.01 -8.29 4.34
C ALA A 215 19.93 -9.40 4.26
N PRO A 216 18.64 -9.09 4.47
CA PRO A 216 17.56 -10.08 4.35
C PRO A 216 17.33 -10.49 2.89
N GLN A 217 16.52 -11.54 2.66
CA GLN A 217 16.41 -12.21 1.36
C GLN A 217 16.12 -11.24 0.18
N TRP A 218 15.16 -10.33 0.30
CA TRP A 218 14.83 -9.41 -0.80
C TRP A 218 15.95 -8.42 -1.12
N ALA A 219 16.69 -7.97 -0.11
CA ALA A 219 17.88 -7.15 -0.30
C ALA A 219 18.94 -7.92 -1.10
N LYS A 220 19.24 -9.16 -0.69
CA LYS A 220 20.20 -10.04 -1.38
C LYS A 220 19.81 -10.27 -2.83
N ILE A 221 18.53 -10.54 -3.09
CA ILE A 221 18.00 -10.75 -4.45
C ILE A 221 18.23 -9.50 -5.30
N LEU A 222 17.82 -8.32 -4.82
CA LEU A 222 17.98 -7.10 -5.58
C LEU A 222 19.44 -6.72 -5.82
N LEU A 223 20.27 -6.83 -4.78
CA LEU A 223 21.71 -6.61 -4.88
C LEU A 223 22.36 -7.62 -5.87
N SER A 224 21.82 -8.83 -5.97
CA SER A 224 22.29 -9.83 -6.96
C SER A 224 21.88 -9.46 -8.38
N VAL A 225 20.64 -9.02 -8.55
CA VAL A 225 20.09 -8.58 -9.83
C VAL A 225 20.87 -7.38 -10.39
N ILE A 226 21.29 -6.41 -9.57
CA ILE A 226 22.14 -5.29 -10.03
C ILE A 226 23.63 -5.65 -10.13
N GLY A 227 24.05 -6.79 -9.58
CA GLY A 227 25.42 -7.29 -9.68
C GLY A 227 26.38 -6.88 -8.56
N VAL A 228 25.90 -6.45 -7.40
CA VAL A 228 26.74 -6.18 -6.21
C VAL A 228 26.69 -7.29 -5.16
N TYR A 229 25.98 -8.39 -5.42
CA TYR A 229 25.89 -9.57 -4.54
C TYR A 229 25.86 -10.84 -5.41
N ASP A 230 26.44 -11.96 -4.94
CA ASP A 230 26.47 -13.20 -5.73
C ASP A 230 25.22 -14.08 -5.48
N TRP A 231 24.62 -14.61 -6.55
CA TRP A 231 23.45 -15.49 -6.46
C TRP A 231 23.65 -16.72 -5.56
N ARG A 232 24.89 -17.19 -5.36
CA ARG A 232 25.22 -18.27 -4.41
C ARG A 232 24.83 -17.92 -2.98
N GLY A 233 24.80 -16.64 -2.62
CA GLY A 233 24.40 -16.17 -1.31
C GLY A 233 22.89 -15.94 -1.14
N ASN A 234 22.07 -16.46 -2.05
CA ASN A 234 20.61 -16.45 -1.93
C ASN A 234 20.06 -17.86 -1.67
N ASN A 235 18.92 -17.94 -0.99
CA ASN A 235 18.15 -19.17 -0.90
C ASN A 235 17.53 -19.48 -2.27
N PRO A 236 17.41 -20.76 -2.69
CA PRO A 236 16.82 -21.12 -3.96
C PRO A 236 15.38 -20.63 -4.11
N VAL A 237 15.08 -20.06 -5.28
CA VAL A 237 13.72 -19.73 -5.72
C VAL A 237 13.44 -20.56 -6.98
N VAL A 238 12.55 -21.54 -6.89
CA VAL A 238 12.43 -22.61 -7.90
C VAL A 238 11.36 -22.24 -8.94
N PRO A 239 11.72 -21.89 -10.20
CA PRO A 239 10.74 -21.54 -11.24
C PRO A 239 9.75 -22.66 -11.54
N GLU A 240 10.21 -23.90 -11.45
CA GLU A 240 9.45 -25.10 -11.77
C GLU A 240 8.23 -25.30 -10.85
N LEU A 241 8.17 -24.59 -9.72
CA LEU A 241 7.01 -24.56 -8.83
C LEU A 241 5.75 -24.02 -9.55
N TRP A 242 5.89 -23.22 -10.61
CA TRP A 242 4.78 -22.74 -11.45
C TRP A 242 4.23 -23.80 -12.40
N LEU A 243 4.91 -24.94 -12.58
CA LEU A 243 4.46 -26.03 -13.45
C LEU A 243 3.78 -27.17 -12.69
N VAL A 244 3.79 -27.15 -11.36
CA VAL A 244 3.19 -28.23 -10.56
C VAL A 244 1.66 -28.20 -10.68
N PRO A 245 0.94 -29.29 -10.38
CA PRO A 245 -0.52 -29.25 -10.41
C PRO A 245 -1.13 -28.27 -9.39
N ARG A 246 -2.09 -27.44 -9.83
CA ARG A 246 -2.76 -26.41 -9.01
C ARG A 246 -3.50 -26.92 -7.77
N PHE A 247 -3.85 -28.20 -7.72
CA PHE A 247 -4.48 -28.79 -6.52
C PHE A 247 -3.49 -28.91 -5.34
N LEU A 248 -2.18 -28.85 -5.59
CA LEU A 248 -1.18 -28.87 -4.53
C LEU A 248 -1.21 -27.56 -3.74
N PRO A 249 -1.21 -27.60 -2.39
CA PRO A 249 -1.27 -26.38 -1.57
C PRO A 249 -0.12 -25.39 -1.79
N ILE A 250 1.04 -25.91 -2.21
CA ILE A 250 2.26 -25.14 -2.47
C ILE A 250 2.29 -24.47 -3.85
N HIS A 251 1.26 -24.67 -4.68
CA HIS A 251 1.22 -24.06 -6.00
C HIS A 251 1.13 -22.52 -5.89
N PRO A 252 2.00 -21.73 -6.55
CA PRO A 252 2.09 -20.28 -6.35
C PRO A 252 0.81 -19.55 -6.73
N GLY A 253 0.07 -20.05 -7.72
CA GLY A 253 -1.29 -19.61 -8.08
C GLY A 253 -2.33 -19.61 -6.94
N ARG A 254 -2.00 -20.18 -5.77
CA ARG A 254 -2.84 -20.20 -4.56
C ARG A 254 -2.35 -19.23 -3.48
N PHE A 255 -1.14 -18.70 -3.60
CA PHE A 255 -0.59 -17.74 -2.65
C PHE A 255 -1.26 -16.38 -2.82
N TRP A 256 -1.13 -15.54 -1.79
CA TRP A 256 -1.53 -14.14 -1.84
C TRP A 256 -0.98 -13.47 -3.11
N CYS A 257 -1.80 -12.65 -3.78
CA CYS A 257 -1.46 -12.07 -5.09
C CYS A 257 -0.13 -11.30 -5.07
N PHE A 258 0.13 -10.50 -4.02
CA PHE A 258 1.38 -9.76 -3.87
C PHE A 258 2.60 -10.69 -3.85
N THR A 259 2.55 -11.74 -3.02
CA THR A 259 3.63 -12.74 -2.94
C THR A 259 3.77 -13.52 -4.23
N ARG A 260 2.67 -13.97 -4.82
CA ARG A 260 2.64 -14.72 -6.07
C ARG A 260 3.32 -13.95 -7.20
N ILE A 261 2.95 -12.68 -7.42
CA ILE A 261 3.45 -11.88 -8.54
C ILE A 261 4.89 -11.45 -8.28
N THR A 262 5.23 -11.08 -7.05
CA THR A 262 6.62 -10.72 -6.69
C THR A 262 7.56 -11.91 -6.90
N TYR A 263 7.19 -13.09 -6.38
CA TYR A 263 8.02 -14.28 -6.50
C TYR A 263 8.05 -14.88 -7.91
N MET A 264 7.04 -14.61 -8.73
CA MET A 264 7.04 -14.97 -10.14
C MET A 264 8.21 -14.31 -10.88
N SER A 265 8.35 -12.99 -10.74
CA SER A 265 9.45 -12.24 -11.37
C SER A 265 10.80 -12.55 -10.73
N ILE A 266 10.87 -12.71 -9.41
CA ILE A 266 12.09 -13.18 -8.73
C ILE A 266 12.50 -14.57 -9.22
N ALA A 267 11.56 -15.50 -9.38
CA ALA A 267 11.85 -16.85 -9.87
C ALA A 267 12.42 -16.81 -11.29
N PHE A 268 11.86 -15.97 -12.17
CA PHE A 268 12.41 -15.76 -13.52
C PHE A 268 13.87 -15.30 -13.48
N LEU A 269 14.16 -14.24 -12.71
CA LEU A 269 15.50 -13.67 -12.59
C LEU A 269 16.49 -14.64 -11.94
N TYR A 270 16.06 -15.36 -10.89
CA TYR A 270 16.86 -16.38 -10.22
C TYR A 270 17.15 -17.56 -11.14
N GLY A 271 16.17 -18.05 -11.89
CA GLY A 271 16.32 -19.19 -12.82
C GLY A 271 17.25 -18.86 -13.98
N LYS A 272 17.28 -17.60 -14.42
CA LYS A 272 18.28 -17.07 -15.37
C LYS A 272 19.63 -16.74 -14.73
N LYS A 273 19.71 -16.68 -13.40
CA LYS A 273 20.85 -16.11 -12.65
C LYS A 273 21.24 -14.74 -13.18
N PHE A 274 20.24 -13.92 -13.48
CA PHE A 274 20.41 -12.66 -14.15
C PHE A 274 21.26 -11.69 -13.32
N VAL A 275 22.20 -11.02 -13.97
CA VAL A 275 23.02 -9.95 -13.40
C VAL A 275 23.03 -8.79 -14.39
N GLY A 276 22.69 -7.60 -13.92
CA GLY A 276 22.68 -6.38 -14.70
C GLY A 276 24.08 -5.92 -15.15
N PRO A 277 24.15 -4.83 -15.93
CA PRO A 277 25.43 -4.30 -16.43
C PRO A 277 26.42 -3.97 -15.30
N ILE A 278 27.65 -4.48 -15.40
CA ILE A 278 28.72 -4.19 -14.43
C ILE A 278 29.44 -2.89 -14.80
N THR A 279 28.99 -1.79 -14.20
CA THR A 279 29.58 -0.45 -14.39
C THR A 279 30.69 -0.17 -13.36
N PRO A 280 31.50 0.90 -13.54
CA PRO A 280 32.46 1.33 -12.52
C PRO A 280 31.82 1.58 -11.15
N THR A 281 30.60 2.13 -11.11
CA THR A 281 29.84 2.32 -9.86
C THR A 281 29.49 0.98 -9.20
N ILE A 282 29.09 -0.03 -9.97
CA ILE A 282 28.81 -1.38 -9.45
C ILE A 282 30.09 -2.02 -8.89
N LEU A 283 31.24 -1.84 -9.54
CA LEU A 283 32.52 -2.31 -9.01
C LEU A 283 32.88 -1.59 -7.71
N ALA A 284 32.75 -0.28 -7.64
CA ALA A 284 32.98 0.49 -6.41
C ALA A 284 32.07 0.03 -5.27
N LEU A 285 30.78 -0.23 -5.55
CA LEU A 285 29.84 -0.76 -4.56
C LEU A 285 30.27 -2.11 -3.97
N ARG A 286 30.94 -2.97 -4.75
CA ARG A 286 31.51 -4.24 -4.26
C ARG A 286 32.68 -4.04 -3.29
N ASP A 287 33.35 -2.90 -3.35
CA ASP A 287 34.40 -2.52 -2.39
C ASP A 287 33.83 -1.72 -1.20
N GLU A 288 32.67 -1.08 -1.39
CA GLU A 288 32.06 -0.20 -0.40
C GLU A 288 31.17 -0.95 0.60
N LEU A 289 30.42 -1.96 0.15
CA LEU A 289 29.38 -2.64 0.94
C LEU A 289 29.90 -3.79 1.82
N TYR A 290 31.18 -4.14 1.71
CA TYR A 290 31.79 -5.32 2.32
C TYR A 290 33.09 -4.97 3.05
N SER A 291 33.42 -5.75 4.09
CA SER A 291 34.65 -5.60 4.87
C SER A 291 35.81 -6.47 4.36
N SER A 292 35.52 -7.43 3.48
CA SER A 292 36.48 -8.31 2.83
C SER A 292 36.41 -8.12 1.30
N PRO A 293 37.48 -8.43 0.56
CA PRO A 293 37.44 -8.44 -0.90
C PRO A 293 36.28 -9.28 -1.43
N TYR A 294 35.57 -8.76 -2.44
CA TYR A 294 34.33 -9.34 -2.94
C TYR A 294 34.46 -10.81 -3.39
N ASP A 295 35.60 -11.17 -3.97
CA ASP A 295 35.94 -12.51 -4.44
C ASP A 295 36.24 -13.50 -3.30
N GLN A 296 36.51 -13.01 -2.08
CA GLN A 296 36.81 -13.80 -0.89
C GLN A 296 35.59 -13.98 0.04
N ILE A 297 34.43 -13.43 -0.33
CA ILE A 297 33.21 -13.57 0.47
C ILE A 297 32.71 -15.03 0.44
N ASP A 298 32.46 -15.59 1.63
CA ASP A 298 31.77 -16.87 1.75
C ASP A 298 30.25 -16.69 1.53
N TRP A 299 29.85 -16.79 0.27
CA TRP A 299 28.45 -16.67 -0.12
C TRP A 299 27.57 -17.78 0.47
N ASN A 300 28.10 -18.98 0.74
CA ASN A 300 27.31 -20.04 1.38
C ASN A 300 26.91 -19.67 2.81
N LYS A 301 27.83 -19.04 3.54
CA LYS A 301 27.53 -18.49 4.87
C LYS A 301 26.56 -17.31 4.79
N ALA A 302 26.76 -16.41 3.83
CA ALA A 302 25.90 -15.24 3.63
C ALA A 302 24.44 -15.64 3.35
N ARG A 303 24.20 -16.75 2.64
CA ARG A 303 22.86 -17.30 2.34
C ARG A 303 21.92 -17.31 3.54
N ASN A 304 22.38 -17.82 4.67
CA ASN A 304 21.58 -17.99 5.88
C ASN A 304 21.79 -16.87 6.92
N SER A 305 22.57 -15.85 6.59
CA SER A 305 22.85 -14.71 7.47
C SER A 305 21.77 -13.64 7.31
N CYS A 306 21.34 -13.03 8.41
CA CYS A 306 20.42 -11.89 8.40
C CYS A 306 20.71 -11.05 9.65
N ALA A 307 20.75 -9.73 9.49
CA ALA A 307 20.93 -8.79 10.59
C ALA A 307 19.75 -8.89 11.57
N LYS A 308 20.01 -8.60 12.85
CA LYS A 308 18.99 -8.74 13.91
C LYS A 308 17.89 -7.70 13.74
N GLU A 309 18.26 -6.51 13.25
CA GLU A 309 17.40 -5.36 13.00
C GLU A 309 16.34 -5.67 11.93
N ASP A 310 16.65 -6.56 10.98
CA ASP A 310 15.73 -6.96 9.89
C ASP A 310 14.86 -8.18 10.23
N MET A 311 15.10 -8.85 11.37
CA MET A 311 14.48 -10.12 11.73
C MET A 311 13.10 -9.92 12.37
N ARG A 312 12.07 -9.67 11.54
CA ARG A 312 10.68 -9.59 12.00
C ARG A 312 10.00 -10.95 12.06
N TYR A 313 10.35 -11.86 11.18
CA TYR A 313 9.89 -13.25 11.14
C TYR A 313 11.10 -14.17 11.08
N LYS A 314 11.14 -15.18 11.94
CA LYS A 314 12.23 -16.16 11.92
C LYS A 314 11.85 -17.31 10.99
N PRO A 315 12.56 -17.53 9.87
CA PRO A 315 12.25 -18.65 8.99
C PRO A 315 12.31 -19.98 9.75
N SER A 316 11.31 -20.82 9.52
CA SER A 316 11.13 -22.07 10.26
C SER A 316 12.28 -23.06 10.02
N GLY A 317 12.52 -23.97 10.97
CA GLY A 317 13.50 -25.05 10.78
C GLY A 317 13.16 -25.95 9.59
N ILE A 318 11.87 -26.17 9.33
CA ILE A 318 11.37 -26.93 8.19
C ILE A 318 11.69 -26.22 6.88
N PHE A 319 11.43 -24.92 6.78
CA PHE A 319 11.80 -24.13 5.60
C PHE A 319 13.30 -24.18 5.35
N LYS A 320 14.13 -23.98 6.38
CA LYS A 320 15.59 -24.03 6.24
C LYS A 320 16.08 -25.38 5.73
N PHE A 321 15.50 -26.48 6.24
CA PHE A 321 15.77 -27.83 5.75
C PHE A 321 15.38 -27.98 4.27
N ILE A 322 14.15 -27.58 3.90
CA ILE A 322 13.67 -27.63 2.50
C ILE A 322 14.59 -26.82 1.59
N SER A 323 14.88 -25.56 1.95
CA SER A 323 15.74 -24.67 1.17
C SER A 323 17.15 -25.24 0.99
N THR A 324 17.68 -25.88 2.03
CA THR A 324 18.97 -26.58 1.99
C THR A 324 18.93 -27.79 1.04
N CYS A 325 17.89 -28.61 1.08
CA CYS A 325 17.68 -29.71 0.13
C CYS A 325 17.52 -29.21 -1.31
N LEU A 326 16.74 -28.14 -1.52
CA LEU A 326 16.58 -27.52 -2.82
C LEU A 326 17.94 -27.08 -3.39
N ASN A 327 18.76 -26.44 -2.56
CA ASN A 327 20.07 -25.95 -2.96
C ASN A 327 21.06 -27.09 -3.28
N MET A 328 21.10 -28.14 -2.47
CA MET A 328 22.08 -29.22 -2.61
C MET A 328 21.72 -30.23 -3.69
N PHE A 329 20.43 -30.54 -3.85
CA PHE A 329 20.00 -31.65 -4.70
C PHE A 329 19.19 -31.19 -5.91
N VAL A 330 18.24 -30.27 -5.73
CA VAL A 330 17.31 -29.91 -6.81
C VAL A 330 17.93 -28.92 -7.78
N GLU A 331 18.59 -27.88 -7.29
CA GLU A 331 19.22 -26.85 -8.12
C GLU A 331 20.30 -27.41 -9.06
N PRO A 332 21.26 -28.26 -8.63
CA PRO A 332 22.24 -28.83 -9.56
C PRO A 332 21.60 -29.70 -10.62
N VAL A 333 20.57 -30.47 -10.25
CA VAL A 333 19.87 -31.40 -11.14
C VAL A 333 19.07 -30.65 -12.21
N LEU A 334 18.33 -29.61 -11.83
CA LEU A 334 17.53 -28.80 -12.75
C LEU A 334 18.37 -27.89 -13.67
N ASN A 335 19.66 -27.71 -13.37
CA ASN A 335 20.59 -26.99 -14.25
C ASN A 335 21.30 -27.90 -15.27
N TYR A 336 21.13 -29.23 -15.18
CA TYR A 336 21.80 -30.18 -16.07
C TYR A 336 20.85 -30.75 -17.14
N TRP A 337 21.39 -31.07 -18.31
CA TRP A 337 20.62 -31.69 -19.39
C TRP A 337 20.22 -33.14 -19.02
N PRO A 338 18.98 -33.59 -19.28
CA PRO A 338 17.89 -32.89 -20.01
C PRO A 338 16.91 -32.12 -19.12
N LEU A 339 17.11 -32.10 -17.80
CA LEU A 339 16.14 -31.54 -16.84
C LEU A 339 16.09 -30.01 -16.87
N ASN A 340 17.14 -29.34 -17.35
CA ASN A 340 17.12 -27.92 -17.66
C ASN A 340 16.02 -27.50 -18.65
N LYS A 341 15.50 -28.42 -19.48
CA LYS A 341 14.32 -28.15 -20.32
C LYS A 341 13.07 -27.86 -19.50
N LEU A 342 12.95 -28.42 -18.29
CA LEU A 342 11.86 -28.10 -17.38
C LEU A 342 11.97 -26.66 -16.88
N ARG A 343 13.20 -26.21 -16.59
CA ARG A 343 13.49 -24.82 -16.24
C ARG A 343 13.13 -23.87 -17.37
N GLU A 344 13.54 -24.16 -18.59
CA GLU A 344 13.18 -23.37 -19.77
C GLU A 344 11.66 -23.25 -19.94
N ARG A 345 10.93 -24.36 -19.81
CA ARG A 345 9.46 -24.36 -19.85
C ARG A 345 8.85 -23.51 -18.73
N ALA A 346 9.39 -23.61 -17.52
CA ALA A 346 8.90 -22.86 -16.37
C ALA A 346 9.13 -21.35 -16.55
N LEU A 347 10.30 -20.96 -17.06
CA LEU A 347 10.65 -19.57 -17.34
C LEU A 347 9.74 -18.97 -18.43
N ASN A 348 9.45 -19.72 -19.50
CA ASN A 348 8.52 -19.27 -20.54
C ASN A 348 7.10 -19.10 -19.97
N HIS A 349 6.63 -20.06 -19.18
CA HIS A 349 5.31 -19.98 -18.55
C HIS A 349 5.19 -18.79 -17.58
N ILE A 350 6.22 -18.55 -16.77
CA ILE A 350 6.29 -17.39 -15.89
C ILE A 350 6.22 -16.08 -16.69
N LEU A 351 6.94 -16.01 -17.81
CA LEU A 351 6.98 -14.81 -18.65
C LEU A 351 5.63 -14.52 -19.31
N GLU A 352 4.89 -15.54 -19.73
CA GLU A 352 3.49 -15.40 -20.20
C GLU A 352 2.60 -14.76 -19.11
N HIS A 353 2.76 -15.18 -17.85
CA HIS A 353 2.02 -14.57 -16.74
C HIS A 353 2.47 -13.13 -16.41
N ILE A 354 3.76 -12.82 -16.59
CA ILE A 354 4.26 -11.45 -16.43
C ILE A 354 3.61 -10.54 -17.49
N HIS A 355 3.62 -10.94 -18.76
CA HIS A 355 2.98 -10.18 -19.84
C HIS A 355 1.48 -10.01 -19.61
N TYR A 356 0.80 -11.06 -19.17
CA TYR A 356 -0.62 -10.97 -18.83
C TYR A 356 -0.88 -9.95 -17.70
N GLU A 357 -0.09 -9.98 -16.63
CA GLU A 357 -0.22 -8.99 -15.55
C GLU A 357 0.03 -7.56 -16.05
N ASP A 358 1.05 -7.36 -16.87
CA ASP A 358 1.40 -6.05 -17.42
C ASP A 358 0.30 -5.51 -18.35
N GLU A 359 -0.21 -6.32 -19.27
CA GLU A 359 -1.27 -5.92 -20.20
C GLU A 359 -2.59 -5.60 -19.49
N THR A 360 -2.97 -6.42 -18.52
CA THR A 360 -4.25 -6.27 -17.79
C THR A 360 -4.25 -5.15 -16.75
N THR A 361 -3.08 -4.60 -16.44
CA THR A 361 -2.90 -3.44 -15.53
C THR A 361 -2.35 -2.22 -16.26
N GLN A 362 -2.37 -2.23 -17.60
CA GLN A 362 -1.91 -1.12 -18.44
C GLN A 362 -0.49 -0.66 -18.07
N TYR A 363 0.36 -1.64 -17.71
CA TYR A 363 1.75 -1.50 -17.29
C TYR A 363 1.95 -0.71 -15.99
N ILE A 364 0.89 -0.53 -15.19
CA ILE A 364 0.95 -0.02 -13.82
C ILE A 364 1.39 -1.13 -12.86
N GLY A 365 1.02 -2.39 -13.13
CA GLY A 365 1.23 -3.53 -12.25
C GLY A 365 0.43 -3.44 -10.95
N LEU A 366 0.47 -4.50 -10.14
CA LEU A 366 -0.13 -4.48 -8.80
C LEU A 366 0.43 -3.35 -7.94
N CYS A 367 1.75 -3.22 -7.80
CA CYS A 367 2.39 -2.24 -6.92
C CYS A 367 3.82 -1.91 -7.44
N PRO A 368 4.57 -0.97 -6.84
CA PRO A 368 5.86 -0.55 -7.39
C PRO A 368 6.90 -1.69 -7.40
N VAL A 369 6.85 -2.60 -6.41
CA VAL A 369 7.74 -3.78 -6.33
C VAL A 369 7.55 -4.68 -7.54
N THR A 370 6.30 -5.10 -7.79
CA THR A 370 5.98 -6.03 -8.87
C THR A 370 6.22 -5.38 -10.23
N LYS A 371 5.83 -4.11 -10.42
CA LYS A 371 6.05 -3.39 -11.67
C LYS A 371 7.56 -3.24 -11.97
N ALA A 372 8.39 -2.87 -11.00
CA ALA A 372 9.84 -2.75 -11.22
C ALA A 372 10.47 -4.10 -11.61
N LEU A 373 10.09 -5.19 -10.93
CA LEU A 373 10.60 -6.53 -11.25
C LEU A 373 10.12 -7.03 -12.63
N ASN A 374 8.84 -6.83 -12.97
CA ASN A 374 8.30 -7.18 -14.29
C ASN A 374 9.03 -6.42 -15.39
N MET A 375 9.27 -5.12 -15.21
CA MET A 375 10.01 -4.30 -16.16
C MET A 375 11.43 -4.85 -16.41
N ILE A 376 12.13 -5.32 -15.36
CA ILE A 376 13.42 -6.00 -15.51
C ILE A 376 13.25 -7.31 -16.29
N CYS A 377 12.25 -8.13 -15.98
CA CYS A 377 11.99 -9.38 -16.71
C CYS A 377 11.74 -9.14 -18.21
N CYS A 378 10.93 -8.15 -18.58
CA CYS A 378 10.69 -7.78 -19.97
C CYS A 378 11.97 -7.29 -20.67
N TRP A 379 12.84 -6.57 -19.97
CA TRP A 379 14.15 -6.17 -20.51
C TRP A 379 15.08 -7.38 -20.71
N VAL A 380 15.08 -8.34 -19.77
CA VAL A 380 15.86 -9.58 -19.87
C VAL A 380 15.39 -10.46 -21.03
N GLU A 381 14.08 -10.52 -21.28
CA GLU A 381 13.52 -11.17 -22.46
C GLU A 381 13.96 -10.48 -23.75
N ASN A 382 13.70 -9.17 -23.85
CA ASN A 382 14.05 -8.35 -25.00
C ASN A 382 14.17 -6.86 -24.60
N PRO A 383 15.40 -6.31 -24.60
CA PRO A 383 15.66 -4.90 -24.27
C PRO A 383 14.96 -3.87 -25.16
N ASN A 384 14.51 -4.27 -26.35
CA ASN A 384 13.83 -3.41 -27.32
C ASN A 384 12.31 -3.68 -27.42
N SER A 385 11.75 -4.46 -26.49
CA SER A 385 10.34 -4.84 -26.49
C SER A 385 9.41 -3.64 -26.35
N ASP A 386 8.23 -3.72 -26.96
CA ASP A 386 7.18 -2.72 -26.76
C ASP A 386 6.67 -2.74 -25.31
N ALA A 387 6.69 -3.91 -24.64
CA ALA A 387 6.36 -4.03 -23.22
C ALA A 387 7.22 -3.09 -22.35
N LEU A 388 8.55 -3.05 -22.57
CA LEU A 388 9.43 -2.14 -21.84
C LEU A 388 9.09 -0.67 -22.13
N LYS A 389 8.82 -0.31 -23.38
CA LYS A 389 8.45 1.06 -23.77
C LYS A 389 7.14 1.51 -23.12
N ARG A 390 6.22 0.57 -22.83
CA ARG A 390 4.96 0.83 -22.12
C ARG A 390 5.15 0.94 -20.60
N HIS A 391 6.10 0.21 -20.03
CA HIS A 391 6.46 0.29 -18.60
C HIS A 391 7.05 1.64 -18.19
N ILE A 392 7.94 2.19 -19.01
CA ILE A 392 8.71 3.41 -18.70
C ILE A 392 7.81 4.61 -18.32
N PRO A 393 6.83 5.03 -19.16
CA PRO A 393 6.02 6.20 -18.84
C PRO A 393 5.09 5.99 -17.63
N ARG A 394 4.83 4.74 -17.22
CA ARG A 394 4.02 4.40 -16.04
C ARG A 394 4.80 4.48 -14.71
N ILE A 395 6.09 4.80 -14.72
CA ILE A 395 6.88 4.99 -13.49
C ILE A 395 6.41 6.25 -12.74
N TYR A 396 6.09 7.31 -13.47
CA TYR A 396 5.66 8.58 -12.89
C TYR A 396 4.37 8.48 -12.08
N ASP A 397 3.50 7.52 -12.42
CA ASP A 397 2.27 7.22 -11.68
C ASP A 397 2.54 6.84 -10.20
N TYR A 398 3.78 6.45 -9.86
CA TYR A 398 4.21 6.11 -8.50
C TYR A 398 5.04 7.19 -7.81
N LEU A 399 5.51 8.21 -8.52
CA LEU A 399 6.38 9.25 -7.94
C LEU A 399 5.53 10.36 -7.30
N TRP A 400 5.87 10.74 -6.08
CA TRP A 400 5.18 11.76 -5.32
C TRP A 400 6.15 12.77 -4.72
N ILE A 401 5.77 14.04 -4.69
CA ILE A 401 6.57 15.12 -4.10
C ILE A 401 5.83 15.75 -2.92
N ALA A 402 6.57 15.89 -1.82
CA ALA A 402 6.21 16.75 -0.71
C ALA A 402 7.45 17.54 -0.23
N GLU A 403 7.33 18.25 0.90
CA GLU A 403 8.40 19.10 1.43
C GLU A 403 9.66 18.34 1.85
N ASP A 404 9.56 17.02 2.05
CA ASP A 404 10.68 16.13 2.36
C ASP A 404 11.43 15.64 1.11
N GLY A 405 10.85 15.77 -0.09
CA GLY A 405 11.46 15.35 -1.37
C GLY A 405 10.56 14.45 -2.21
N MET A 406 11.14 13.85 -3.26
CA MET A 406 10.46 12.92 -4.16
C MET A 406 10.62 11.49 -3.66
N LYS A 407 9.50 10.78 -3.58
CA LYS A 407 9.39 9.42 -3.05
C LYS A 407 8.51 8.54 -3.92
N THR A 408 8.40 7.27 -3.53
CA THR A 408 7.55 6.29 -4.19
C THR A 408 6.32 5.99 -3.33
N LYS A 409 5.14 6.11 -3.93
CA LYS A 409 3.88 5.64 -3.34
C LYS A 409 3.87 4.10 -3.27
N ILE A 410 3.22 3.54 -2.26
CA ILE A 410 3.07 2.09 -2.02
C ILE A 410 2.17 1.44 -3.10
N TYR A 411 1.31 2.24 -3.71
CA TYR A 411 0.45 1.92 -4.83
C TYR A 411 0.41 3.11 -5.80
N ASN A 412 -0.22 3.04 -6.96
CA ASN A 412 -0.33 4.23 -7.83
C ASN A 412 -1.27 5.33 -7.24
N GLY A 413 -1.88 5.08 -6.08
CA GLY A 413 -2.65 6.02 -5.27
C GLY A 413 -3.66 5.28 -4.38
N THR A 414 -4.57 6.03 -3.76
CA THR A 414 -5.64 5.50 -2.87
C THR A 414 -7.00 6.11 -3.21
N HIS A 415 -7.15 6.59 -4.45
CA HIS A 415 -8.24 7.48 -4.86
C HIS A 415 -9.62 6.95 -4.46
N ASN A 416 -9.95 5.70 -4.79
CA ASN A 416 -11.27 5.14 -4.51
C ASN A 416 -11.51 4.89 -3.02
N TRP A 417 -10.48 4.50 -2.27
CA TRP A 417 -10.57 4.28 -0.83
C TRP A 417 -10.85 5.59 -0.09
N GLU A 418 -10.05 6.62 -0.35
CA GLU A 418 -10.22 7.93 0.28
C GLU A 418 -11.54 8.58 -0.14
N LEU A 419 -11.88 8.53 -1.42
CA LEU A 419 -13.12 9.06 -1.96
C LEU A 419 -14.35 8.45 -1.26
N ALA A 420 -14.39 7.12 -1.11
CA ALA A 420 -15.51 6.44 -0.49
C ALA A 420 -15.69 6.84 0.98
N LEU A 421 -14.60 6.99 1.73
CA LEU A 421 -14.63 7.39 3.14
C LEU A 421 -14.97 8.88 3.29
N ILE A 422 -14.48 9.76 2.42
CA ILE A 422 -14.80 11.20 2.42
C ILE A 422 -16.28 11.41 2.11
N ILE A 423 -16.83 10.69 1.12
CA ILE A 423 -18.26 10.74 0.82
C ILE A 423 -19.08 10.31 2.04
N GLN A 424 -18.73 9.17 2.66
CA GLN A 424 -19.42 8.71 3.88
C GLN A 424 -19.35 9.77 4.99
N ALA A 425 -18.19 10.38 5.23
CA ALA A 425 -18.03 11.42 6.23
C ALA A 425 -18.86 12.69 5.94
N LEU A 426 -18.91 13.15 4.68
CA LEU A 426 -19.72 14.29 4.25
C LEU A 426 -21.22 14.04 4.45
N LEU A 427 -21.68 12.82 4.16
CA LEU A 427 -23.08 12.44 4.35
C LEU A 427 -23.44 12.29 5.84
N SER A 428 -22.55 11.75 6.66
CA SER A 428 -22.75 11.66 8.13
C SER A 428 -22.82 13.02 8.81
N ALA A 429 -22.19 14.04 8.23
CA ALA A 429 -22.18 15.40 8.74
C ALA A 429 -23.45 16.21 8.39
N ASP A 430 -24.41 15.62 7.64
CA ASP A 430 -25.56 16.32 7.04
C ASP A 430 -25.16 17.59 6.26
N ALA A 431 -23.92 17.63 5.78
CA ALA A 431 -23.32 18.79 5.14
C ALA A 431 -23.50 18.75 3.62
N ALA A 432 -24.33 17.84 3.12
CA ALA A 432 -24.44 17.52 1.71
C ALA A 432 -24.97 18.72 0.90
N ASN A 433 -25.89 19.50 1.47
CA ASN A 433 -26.41 20.72 0.86
C ASN A 433 -25.39 21.87 0.87
N GLU A 434 -24.55 21.98 1.90
CA GLU A 434 -23.50 23.02 2.01
C GLU A 434 -22.34 22.75 1.03
N TYR A 435 -22.02 21.48 0.79
CA TYR A 435 -20.93 21.02 -0.08
C TYR A 435 -21.42 20.31 -1.35
N GLY A 436 -22.58 20.70 -1.88
CA GLY A 436 -23.24 20.00 -3.00
C GLY A 436 -22.36 19.84 -4.24
N ARG A 437 -21.62 20.88 -4.64
CA ARG A 437 -20.68 20.81 -5.78
C ARG A 437 -19.55 19.81 -5.57
N THR A 438 -19.06 19.71 -4.34
CA THR A 438 -17.99 18.77 -3.96
C THR A 438 -18.50 17.33 -4.07
N ILE A 439 -19.73 17.08 -3.61
CA ILE A 439 -20.40 15.79 -3.74
C ILE A 439 -20.69 15.45 -5.21
N GLU A 440 -21.16 16.41 -6.01
CA GLU A 440 -21.41 16.20 -7.44
C GLU A 440 -20.16 15.76 -8.19
N ARG A 441 -19.01 16.41 -7.93
CA ARG A 441 -17.71 16.04 -8.51
C ARG A 441 -17.25 14.66 -8.02
N ALA A 442 -17.35 14.40 -6.71
CA ALA A 442 -17.01 13.10 -6.13
C ALA A 442 -17.85 11.98 -6.76
N MET A 443 -19.14 12.25 -7.00
CA MET A 443 -20.04 11.32 -7.67
C MET A 443 -19.67 11.08 -9.13
N GLY A 444 -19.34 12.16 -9.86
CA GLY A 444 -18.83 12.06 -11.23
C GLY A 444 -17.58 11.18 -11.31
N TYR A 445 -16.68 11.30 -10.32
CA TYR A 445 -15.49 10.47 -10.24
C TYR A 445 -15.84 9.00 -9.97
N ILE A 446 -16.54 8.71 -8.87
CA ILE A 446 -16.75 7.33 -8.38
C ILE A 446 -17.53 6.48 -9.40
N LYS A 447 -18.46 7.09 -10.14
CA LYS A 447 -19.22 6.42 -11.21
C LYS A 447 -18.30 5.90 -12.32
N ARG A 448 -17.34 6.72 -12.75
CA ARG A 448 -16.34 6.33 -13.77
C ARG A 448 -15.25 5.40 -13.22
N ALA A 449 -15.12 5.33 -11.90
CA ALA A 449 -14.12 4.51 -11.25
C ALA A 449 -14.54 3.05 -11.02
N GLN A 450 -15.77 2.67 -11.39
CA GLN A 450 -16.19 1.27 -11.33
C GLN A 450 -15.60 0.48 -12.51
N VAL A 451 -15.01 -0.68 -12.21
CA VAL A 451 -14.50 -1.59 -13.23
C VAL A 451 -15.66 -2.31 -13.91
N THR A 452 -15.79 -2.15 -15.23
CA THR A 452 -16.94 -2.66 -16.01
C THR A 452 -16.70 -4.03 -16.65
N THR A 453 -15.46 -4.50 -16.68
CA THR A 453 -15.06 -5.76 -17.33
C THR A 453 -14.19 -6.61 -16.41
N ASN A 454 -14.14 -7.92 -16.69
CA ASN A 454 -13.17 -8.79 -16.02
C ASN A 454 -11.85 -8.79 -16.80
N PRO A 455 -10.73 -9.13 -16.14
CA PRO A 455 -9.50 -9.47 -16.84
C PRO A 455 -9.79 -10.54 -17.92
N PRO A 456 -9.19 -10.43 -19.12
CA PRO A 456 -9.42 -11.36 -20.22
C PRO A 456 -8.93 -12.78 -19.88
N GLY A 457 -9.44 -13.78 -20.60
CA GLY A 457 -9.01 -15.18 -20.43
C GLY A 457 -9.69 -15.90 -19.27
N ASN A 458 -9.17 -17.08 -18.95
CA ASN A 458 -9.73 -17.96 -17.92
C ASN A 458 -9.08 -17.66 -16.54
N PRO A 459 -9.87 -17.28 -15.52
CA PRO A 459 -9.37 -17.03 -14.16
C PRO A 459 -8.61 -18.21 -13.54
N SER A 460 -8.90 -19.44 -13.96
CA SER A 460 -8.21 -20.61 -13.43
C SER A 460 -6.78 -20.77 -13.95
N ASP A 461 -6.49 -20.16 -15.10
CA ASP A 461 -5.16 -20.19 -15.72
C ASP A 461 -4.34 -19.00 -15.24
N TRP A 462 -4.91 -17.79 -15.24
CA TRP A 462 -4.19 -16.55 -14.88
C TRP A 462 -4.22 -16.19 -13.39
N PHE A 463 -5.04 -16.88 -12.61
CA PHE A 463 -5.22 -16.67 -11.18
C PHE A 463 -5.73 -15.28 -10.79
N ARG A 464 -6.26 -14.46 -11.70
CA ARG A 464 -6.92 -13.19 -11.34
C ARG A 464 -8.33 -13.46 -10.80
N HIS A 465 -8.69 -12.77 -9.72
CA HIS A 465 -10.07 -12.76 -9.25
C HIS A 465 -10.96 -11.89 -10.15
N ARG A 466 -12.28 -12.04 -10.03
CA ARG A 466 -13.26 -11.17 -10.72
C ARG A 466 -12.99 -9.71 -10.34
N SER A 467 -13.09 -8.81 -11.32
CA SER A 467 -12.98 -7.35 -11.09
C SER A 467 -14.19 -6.58 -11.60
N LYS A 468 -15.01 -7.17 -12.48
CA LYS A 468 -16.25 -6.54 -12.95
C LYS A 468 -17.19 -6.25 -11.77
N GLY A 469 -17.52 -4.97 -11.59
CA GLY A 469 -18.35 -4.42 -10.53
C GLY A 469 -17.58 -3.83 -9.35
N SER A 470 -16.25 -4.01 -9.31
CA SER A 470 -15.39 -3.55 -8.22
C SER A 470 -14.98 -2.09 -8.35
N TRP A 471 -14.46 -1.54 -7.25
CA TRP A 471 -13.59 -0.38 -7.24
C TRP A 471 -12.20 -0.81 -6.75
N PRO A 472 -11.15 -0.70 -7.59
CA PRO A 472 -9.78 -0.92 -7.17
C PRO A 472 -9.37 0.04 -6.06
N LEU A 473 -8.31 -0.24 -5.30
CA LEU A 473 -7.78 0.68 -4.28
C LEU A 473 -7.51 2.08 -4.86
N SER A 474 -6.99 2.13 -6.09
CA SER A 474 -6.53 3.35 -6.75
C SER A 474 -7.37 3.75 -7.96
N THR A 475 -7.03 3.28 -9.16
CA THR A 475 -7.61 3.68 -10.44
C THR A 475 -8.06 2.46 -11.24
N VAL A 476 -8.96 2.67 -12.19
CA VAL A 476 -9.47 1.61 -13.08
C VAL A 476 -8.33 0.99 -13.91
N ASP A 477 -7.36 1.80 -14.34
CA ASP A 477 -6.18 1.32 -15.08
C ASP A 477 -5.29 0.36 -14.26
N ASN A 478 -5.31 0.43 -12.93
CA ASN A 478 -4.63 -0.60 -12.13
C ASN A 478 -5.41 -1.92 -12.14
N GLY A 479 -6.74 -1.86 -12.13
CA GLY A 479 -7.62 -3.01 -12.40
C GLY A 479 -7.61 -4.12 -11.34
N TRP A 480 -6.93 -3.97 -10.21
CA TRP A 480 -6.98 -4.93 -9.10
C TRP A 480 -8.11 -4.59 -8.14
N ALA A 481 -9.14 -5.41 -8.13
CA ALA A 481 -10.25 -5.29 -7.18
C ALA A 481 -9.75 -5.56 -5.75
N SER A 482 -10.09 -4.69 -4.80
CA SER A 482 -9.97 -4.98 -3.36
C SER A 482 -11.37 -5.06 -2.73
N SER A 483 -11.54 -6.03 -1.83
CA SER A 483 -12.83 -6.38 -1.24
C SER A 483 -13.42 -5.23 -0.42
N ASP A 484 -12.59 -4.65 0.46
CA ASP A 484 -12.93 -3.52 1.32
C ASP A 484 -13.15 -2.23 0.54
N THR A 485 -12.25 -1.85 -0.37
CA THR A 485 -12.44 -0.64 -1.20
C THR A 485 -13.72 -0.75 -2.01
N SER A 486 -13.97 -1.91 -2.62
CA SER A 486 -15.21 -2.13 -3.36
C SER A 486 -16.45 -2.03 -2.47
N ALA A 487 -16.36 -2.51 -1.22
CA ALA A 487 -17.45 -2.45 -0.28
C ALA A 487 -17.70 -1.01 0.21
N GLU A 488 -16.66 -0.28 0.58
CA GLU A 488 -16.75 1.13 0.98
C GLU A 488 -17.29 2.00 -0.16
N ALA A 489 -16.82 1.81 -1.39
CA ALA A 489 -17.33 2.51 -2.57
C ALA A 489 -18.79 2.16 -2.87
N THR A 490 -19.17 0.88 -2.72
CA THR A 490 -20.57 0.44 -2.84
C THR A 490 -21.45 1.12 -1.81
N LYS A 491 -21.02 1.20 -0.54
CA LYS A 491 -21.76 1.93 0.51
C LYS A 491 -21.90 3.39 0.17
N ALA A 492 -20.82 4.07 -0.20
CA ALA A 492 -20.84 5.48 -0.60
C ALA A 492 -21.85 5.72 -1.72
N MET A 493 -21.84 4.89 -2.77
CA MET A 493 -22.78 4.99 -3.89
C MET A 493 -24.24 4.72 -3.49
N LEU A 494 -24.50 3.72 -2.65
CA LEU A 494 -25.84 3.45 -2.13
C LEU A 494 -26.35 4.62 -1.28
N LEU A 495 -25.54 5.13 -0.34
CA LEU A 495 -25.91 6.28 0.49
C LEU A 495 -26.19 7.53 -0.36
N LEU A 496 -25.34 7.81 -1.35
CA LEU A 496 -25.59 8.88 -2.33
C LEU A 496 -26.90 8.67 -3.11
N SER A 497 -27.28 7.42 -3.40
CA SER A 497 -28.53 7.12 -4.12
C SER A 497 -29.78 7.47 -3.29
N ARG A 498 -29.69 7.36 -1.95
CA ARG A 498 -30.76 7.77 -1.03
C ARG A 498 -30.92 9.29 -1.01
N VAL A 499 -29.81 10.03 -0.94
CA VAL A 499 -29.82 11.49 -0.77
C VAL A 499 -30.01 12.21 -2.11
N TYR A 500 -29.43 11.69 -3.18
CA TYR A 500 -29.40 12.30 -4.52
C TYR A 500 -29.83 11.32 -5.63
N PRO A 501 -31.07 10.82 -5.62
CA PRO A 501 -31.51 9.78 -6.56
C PRO A 501 -31.32 10.18 -8.03
N LYS A 502 -31.61 11.44 -8.37
CA LYS A 502 -31.44 11.98 -9.74
C LYS A 502 -29.99 12.04 -10.20
N LEU A 503 -29.04 12.20 -9.27
CA LEU A 503 -27.63 12.25 -9.61
C LEU A 503 -27.06 10.85 -9.79
N VAL A 504 -27.67 9.83 -9.16
CA VAL A 504 -27.25 8.43 -9.31
C VAL A 504 -27.91 7.71 -10.49
N GLU A 505 -29.10 8.17 -10.95
CA GLU A 505 -29.70 7.71 -12.21
C GLU A 505 -28.66 7.66 -13.34
N ASN A 506 -28.41 6.45 -13.85
CA ASN A 506 -27.56 6.20 -15.01
C ASN A 506 -28.45 5.86 -16.20
N SER A 507 -27.98 6.18 -17.42
CA SER A 507 -28.63 5.75 -18.66
C SER A 507 -28.78 4.22 -18.78
N ASP A 508 -27.99 3.45 -18.02
CA ASP A 508 -27.92 1.99 -18.06
C ASP A 508 -28.70 1.29 -16.91
N GLY A 509 -29.41 2.05 -16.07
CA GLY A 509 -30.19 1.52 -14.94
C GLY A 509 -29.36 0.96 -13.76
N ASP A 510 -29.96 0.05 -13.00
CA ASP A 510 -29.43 -0.51 -11.73
C ASP A 510 -28.31 -1.57 -11.90
N GLY A 511 -27.87 -1.83 -13.14
CA GLY A 511 -26.92 -2.91 -13.44
C GLY A 511 -25.56 -2.80 -12.73
N TRP A 512 -25.14 -1.58 -12.38
CA TRP A 512 -23.90 -1.34 -11.63
C TRP A 512 -23.95 -1.94 -10.21
N MET A 513 -25.12 -1.88 -9.55
CA MET A 513 -25.31 -2.39 -8.17
C MET A 513 -25.20 -3.90 -8.14
N PHE A 514 -25.88 -4.59 -9.06
CA PHE A 514 -25.83 -6.05 -9.12
C PHE A 514 -24.42 -6.55 -9.43
N ASN A 515 -23.69 -5.87 -10.32
CA ASN A 515 -22.29 -6.22 -10.59
C ASN A 515 -21.40 -6.02 -9.34
N ALA A 516 -21.62 -4.96 -8.57
CA ALA A 516 -20.90 -4.72 -7.32
C ALA A 516 -21.18 -5.82 -6.29
N VAL A 517 -22.46 -6.13 -6.04
CA VAL A 517 -22.89 -7.18 -5.10
C VAL A 517 -22.35 -8.55 -5.52
N ASP A 518 -22.38 -8.87 -6.80
CA ASP A 518 -21.79 -10.10 -7.33
C ASP A 518 -20.28 -10.20 -7.06
N CYS A 519 -19.57 -9.09 -7.18
CA CYS A 519 -18.14 -9.02 -6.89
C CYS A 519 -17.86 -9.15 -5.39
N LEU A 520 -18.65 -8.48 -4.53
CA LEU A 520 -18.51 -8.58 -3.08
C LEU A 520 -18.75 -10.02 -2.59
N LEU A 521 -19.80 -10.67 -3.10
CA LEU A 521 -20.10 -12.08 -2.78
C LEU A 521 -19.00 -13.03 -3.28
N SER A 522 -18.28 -12.71 -4.35
CA SER A 522 -17.21 -13.59 -4.86
C SER A 522 -15.95 -13.59 -3.99
N PHE A 523 -15.73 -12.56 -3.16
CA PHE A 523 -14.62 -12.51 -2.20
C PHE A 523 -14.86 -13.36 -0.96
N MET A 524 -16.12 -13.70 -0.65
CA MET A 524 -16.46 -14.37 0.60
C MET A 524 -15.96 -15.81 0.61
N ASN A 525 -15.25 -16.16 1.67
CA ASN A 525 -14.84 -17.52 1.97
C ASN A 525 -16.05 -18.34 2.47
N LYS A 526 -15.89 -19.66 2.53
CA LYS A 526 -16.99 -20.59 2.91
C LYS A 526 -17.55 -20.31 4.32
N ASP A 527 -16.72 -19.80 5.21
CA ASP A 527 -17.01 -19.40 6.59
C ASP A 527 -17.47 -17.94 6.70
N GLY A 528 -17.78 -17.28 5.58
CA GLY A 528 -18.24 -15.88 5.53
C GLY A 528 -17.14 -14.84 5.73
N SER A 529 -15.92 -15.24 6.08
CA SER A 529 -14.79 -14.32 6.20
C SER A 529 -14.36 -13.77 4.83
N VAL A 530 -13.67 -12.63 4.82
CA VAL A 530 -13.22 -11.97 3.60
C VAL A 530 -11.75 -11.57 3.74
N SER A 531 -10.97 -11.88 2.71
CA SER A 531 -9.56 -11.45 2.57
C SER A 531 -9.44 -10.22 1.67
N THR A 532 -8.24 -9.84 1.22
CA THR A 532 -8.02 -8.54 0.55
C THR A 532 -8.41 -8.51 -0.93
N PHE A 533 -7.62 -9.15 -1.78
CA PHE A 533 -7.76 -9.07 -3.23
C PHE A 533 -8.45 -10.31 -3.80
N GLU A 534 -8.42 -11.42 -3.06
CA GLU A 534 -8.92 -12.71 -3.52
C GLU A 534 -9.53 -13.49 -2.35
N CYS A 535 -10.31 -14.53 -2.64
CA CYS A 535 -10.65 -15.52 -1.61
C CYS A 535 -9.38 -16.23 -1.11
N GLN A 536 -9.43 -16.78 0.11
CA GLN A 536 -8.33 -17.53 0.67
C GLN A 536 -8.14 -18.85 -0.11
N ARG A 537 -7.14 -18.89 -0.99
CA ARG A 537 -6.85 -20.04 -1.86
C ARG A 537 -5.87 -21.02 -1.23
N THR A 538 -5.21 -20.68 -0.14
CA THR A 538 -4.23 -21.55 0.51
C THR A 538 -4.36 -21.52 2.03
N TYR A 539 -3.73 -22.49 2.69
CA TYR A 539 -3.86 -22.67 4.13
C TYR A 539 -2.87 -21.82 4.91
N SER A 540 -3.32 -21.25 6.02
CA SER A 540 -2.49 -20.43 6.93
C SER A 540 -1.23 -21.16 7.45
N TRP A 541 -1.28 -22.49 7.61
CA TRP A 541 -0.11 -23.26 8.08
C TRP A 541 1.06 -23.25 7.09
N LEU A 542 0.83 -22.90 5.82
CA LEU A 542 1.89 -22.76 4.83
C LEU A 542 2.79 -21.55 5.08
N GLU A 543 2.44 -20.66 6.01
CA GLU A 543 3.37 -19.62 6.48
C GLU A 543 4.67 -20.21 7.03
N ILE A 544 4.68 -21.49 7.42
CA ILE A 544 5.90 -22.20 7.78
C ILE A 544 6.94 -22.22 6.65
N LEU A 545 6.52 -22.03 5.39
CA LEU A 545 7.35 -21.94 4.20
C LEU A 545 7.78 -20.50 3.87
N ASN A 546 7.35 -19.51 4.65
CA ASN A 546 7.71 -18.11 4.42
C ASN A 546 9.24 -17.95 4.54
N PRO A 547 9.93 -17.56 3.45
CA PRO A 547 11.37 -17.41 3.44
C PRO A 547 11.84 -16.02 3.94
N LEU A 548 10.91 -15.07 4.11
CA LEU A 548 11.19 -13.66 4.34
C LEU A 548 11.45 -13.37 5.81
N GLU A 549 12.64 -12.85 6.10
CA GLU A 549 12.98 -12.42 7.46
C GLU A 549 12.25 -11.14 7.86
N SER A 550 11.96 -10.26 6.89
CA SER A 550 11.41 -8.91 7.15
C SER A 550 9.88 -8.83 7.11
N PHE A 551 9.18 -9.91 6.72
CA PHE A 551 7.72 -9.88 6.51
C PHE A 551 7.04 -11.10 7.15
N ARG A 552 5.89 -10.87 7.78
CA ARG A 552 5.00 -11.91 8.35
C ARG A 552 3.75 -12.06 7.50
N ASN A 553 3.11 -13.22 7.54
CA ASN A 553 1.78 -13.47 7.00
C ASN A 553 1.65 -13.12 5.51
N VAL A 554 2.64 -13.51 4.70
CA VAL A 554 2.68 -13.17 3.28
C VAL A 554 2.28 -14.32 2.35
N VAL A 555 2.21 -15.56 2.84
CA VAL A 555 1.97 -16.70 1.95
C VAL A 555 0.49 -16.82 1.55
N ALA A 556 -0.41 -16.69 2.52
CA ALA A 556 -1.85 -16.73 2.28
C ALA A 556 -2.46 -15.33 2.25
N ASP A 557 -3.55 -15.15 1.50
CA ASP A 557 -4.41 -13.96 1.65
C ASP A 557 -5.32 -14.20 2.86
N TYR A 558 -4.85 -13.77 4.04
CA TYR A 558 -5.53 -14.02 5.30
C TYR A 558 -6.85 -13.25 5.36
N PRO A 559 -7.96 -13.90 5.77
CA PRO A 559 -9.18 -13.17 6.05
C PRO A 559 -8.96 -12.19 7.21
N THR A 560 -9.49 -10.97 7.08
CA THR A 560 -9.32 -9.92 8.09
C THR A 560 -10.67 -9.40 8.57
N VAL A 561 -10.69 -8.83 9.78
CA VAL A 561 -11.92 -8.31 10.39
C VAL A 561 -12.42 -7.10 9.61
N GLU A 562 -11.50 -6.29 9.12
CA GLU A 562 -11.78 -5.04 8.42
C GLU A 562 -12.42 -5.33 7.05
N CYS A 563 -11.82 -6.20 6.24
CA CYS A 563 -12.42 -6.60 4.96
C CYS A 563 -13.77 -7.30 5.16
N THR A 564 -13.87 -8.18 6.16
CA THR A 564 -15.13 -8.90 6.46
C THR A 564 -16.22 -7.93 6.89
N SER A 565 -15.88 -6.96 7.73
CA SER A 565 -16.80 -5.93 8.23
C SER A 565 -17.29 -5.02 7.11
N SER A 566 -16.39 -4.49 6.27
CA SER A 566 -16.77 -3.62 5.16
C SER A 566 -17.72 -4.32 4.18
N VAL A 567 -17.40 -5.56 3.77
CA VAL A 567 -18.26 -6.34 2.86
C VAL A 567 -19.61 -6.66 3.49
N LEU A 568 -19.63 -7.07 4.76
CA LEU A 568 -20.88 -7.33 5.49
C LEU A 568 -21.78 -6.09 5.52
N GLN A 569 -21.23 -4.92 5.83
CA GLN A 569 -22.00 -3.66 5.89
C GLN A 569 -22.58 -3.30 4.51
N ALA A 570 -21.77 -3.42 3.44
CA ALA A 570 -22.22 -3.12 2.09
C ALA A 570 -23.35 -4.04 1.61
N LEU A 571 -23.25 -5.34 1.89
CA LEU A 571 -24.27 -6.32 1.52
C LEU A 571 -25.59 -6.12 2.30
N LEU A 572 -25.51 -5.77 3.58
CA LEU A 572 -26.68 -5.43 4.38
C LEU A 572 -27.36 -4.15 3.89
N LEU A 573 -26.58 -3.09 3.66
CA LEU A 573 -27.10 -1.85 3.11
C LEU A 573 -27.77 -2.08 1.76
N PHE A 574 -27.18 -2.90 0.88
CA PHE A 574 -27.82 -3.27 -0.38
C PHE A 574 -29.16 -4.00 -0.18
N GLY A 575 -29.26 -4.88 0.82
CA GLY A 575 -30.50 -5.60 1.14
C GLY A 575 -31.69 -4.68 1.47
N ASP A 576 -31.42 -3.49 2.01
CA ASP A 576 -32.44 -2.46 2.24
C ASP A 576 -32.95 -1.83 0.93
N PHE A 577 -32.10 -1.75 -0.10
CA PHE A 577 -32.48 -1.24 -1.43
C PHE A 577 -33.16 -2.32 -2.27
N ASN A 578 -32.70 -3.57 -2.16
CA ASN A 578 -33.23 -4.69 -2.93
C ASN A 578 -33.29 -5.96 -2.07
N SER A 579 -34.47 -6.24 -1.55
CA SER A 579 -34.72 -7.39 -0.67
C SER A 579 -34.82 -8.74 -1.41
N GLU A 580 -34.80 -8.75 -2.75
CA GLU A 580 -35.01 -9.96 -3.56
C GLU A 580 -33.69 -10.53 -4.11
N TYR A 581 -32.81 -9.67 -4.63
CA TYR A 581 -31.61 -10.10 -5.36
C TYR A 581 -30.62 -10.82 -4.43
N ARG A 582 -30.43 -12.14 -4.66
CA ARG A 582 -29.53 -13.02 -3.90
C ARG A 582 -29.71 -12.96 -2.37
N SER A 583 -30.89 -12.56 -1.90
CA SER A 583 -31.16 -12.27 -0.49
C SER A 583 -30.86 -13.43 0.47
N LYS A 584 -31.16 -14.67 0.05
CA LYS A 584 -30.84 -15.89 0.82
C LYS A 584 -29.34 -16.04 1.06
N GLU A 585 -28.54 -15.89 0.00
CA GLU A 585 -27.09 -16.02 0.07
C GLU A 585 -26.46 -14.90 0.91
N ILE A 586 -26.92 -13.66 0.71
CA ILE A 586 -26.50 -12.50 1.52
C ILE A 586 -26.75 -12.78 3.01
N LYS A 587 -27.97 -13.20 3.38
CA LYS A 587 -28.32 -13.47 4.78
C LYS A 587 -27.48 -14.59 5.39
N GLU A 588 -27.23 -15.67 4.65
CA GLU A 588 -26.38 -16.77 5.11
C GLU A 588 -24.94 -16.33 5.35
N ASN A 589 -24.38 -15.54 4.42
CA ASN A 589 -23.01 -15.07 4.51
C ASN A 589 -22.79 -13.99 5.57
N VAL A 590 -23.73 -13.06 5.74
CA VAL A 590 -23.68 -12.04 6.80
C VAL A 590 -23.63 -12.67 8.19
N ASN A 591 -24.44 -13.70 8.46
CA ASN A 591 -24.43 -14.38 9.74
C ASN A 591 -23.07 -15.04 10.04
N LYS A 592 -22.48 -15.67 9.02
CA LYS A 592 -21.17 -16.30 9.15
C LYS A 592 -20.05 -15.27 9.35
N ALA A 593 -20.09 -14.17 8.60
CA ALA A 593 -19.17 -13.05 8.74
C ALA A 593 -19.21 -12.43 10.15
N ALA A 594 -20.41 -12.23 10.73
CA ALA A 594 -20.55 -11.75 12.10
C ALA A 594 -19.93 -12.73 13.11
N ILE A 595 -20.15 -14.04 12.95
CA ILE A 595 -19.51 -15.08 13.80
C ILE A 595 -17.99 -15.04 13.65
N PHE A 596 -17.47 -14.86 12.44
CA PHE A 596 -16.04 -14.72 12.21
C PHE A 596 -15.48 -13.52 13.00
N ILE A 597 -16.12 -12.35 12.93
CA ILE A 597 -15.71 -11.16 13.67
C ILE A 597 -15.73 -11.44 15.18
N GLU A 598 -16.82 -11.98 15.74
CA GLU A 598 -16.92 -12.33 17.17
C GLU A 598 -15.81 -13.31 17.61
N SER A 599 -15.49 -14.30 16.77
CA SER A 599 -14.49 -15.34 17.09
C SER A 599 -13.03 -14.85 17.07
N ASN A 600 -12.76 -13.72 16.41
CA ASN A 600 -11.43 -13.11 16.34
C ASN A 600 -11.19 -12.06 17.44
N GLN A 601 -12.12 -11.86 18.38
CA GLN A 601 -11.92 -10.90 19.47
C GLN A 601 -10.83 -11.38 20.43
N ASN A 602 -9.91 -10.48 20.77
CA ASN A 602 -8.90 -10.73 21.80
C ASN A 602 -9.53 -10.80 23.19
N LYS A 603 -8.79 -11.38 24.14
CA LYS A 603 -9.25 -11.53 25.53
C LYS A 603 -9.54 -10.20 26.22
N ASP A 604 -8.79 -9.15 25.87
CA ASP A 604 -8.95 -7.78 26.38
C ASP A 604 -10.15 -7.04 25.75
N GLY A 605 -10.77 -7.60 24.71
CA GLY A 605 -11.90 -7.00 23.99
C GLY A 605 -11.53 -6.33 22.67
N SER A 606 -10.24 -6.19 22.36
CA SER A 606 -9.77 -5.57 21.12
C SER A 606 -9.81 -6.53 19.92
N TRP A 607 -9.58 -5.99 18.72
CA TRP A 607 -9.20 -6.76 17.53
C TRP A 607 -7.92 -6.21 16.94
N TYR A 608 -7.07 -7.10 16.42
CA TYR A 608 -5.84 -6.70 15.74
C TYR A 608 -6.17 -6.09 14.37
N GLY A 609 -5.74 -4.84 14.14
CA GLY A 609 -5.80 -4.19 12.83
C GLY A 609 -4.63 -4.61 11.95
N THR A 610 -4.94 -5.07 10.74
CA THR A 610 -3.98 -5.51 9.72
C THR A 610 -3.61 -4.36 8.77
N TRP A 611 -4.57 -3.52 8.40
CA TRP A 611 -4.40 -2.47 7.38
C TRP A 611 -4.33 -1.05 7.96
N GLY A 612 -4.49 -0.90 9.28
CA GLY A 612 -4.31 0.33 10.02
C GLY A 612 -3.67 0.06 11.38
N ILE A 613 -3.11 1.09 12.02
CA ILE A 613 -2.40 0.97 13.31
C ILE A 613 -3.37 1.15 14.48
N CYS A 614 -3.59 0.15 15.34
CA CYS A 614 -3.64 -1.29 15.11
C CYS A 614 -4.89 -1.78 15.84
N PHE A 615 -4.87 -1.81 17.17
CA PHE A 615 -5.99 -2.29 17.96
C PHE A 615 -7.17 -1.33 17.96
N VAL A 616 -6.92 -0.01 17.95
CA VAL A 616 -8.00 0.99 17.82
C VAL A 616 -8.72 0.84 16.49
N TYR A 617 -7.96 0.69 15.40
CA TYR A 617 -8.48 0.50 14.04
C TYR A 617 -9.28 -0.80 13.88
N GLY A 618 -8.69 -1.94 14.27
CA GLY A 618 -9.36 -3.23 14.19
C GLY A 618 -10.65 -3.28 15.02
N THR A 619 -10.64 -2.66 16.20
CA THR A 619 -11.81 -2.59 17.08
C THR A 619 -12.92 -1.73 16.50
N LEU A 620 -12.61 -0.60 15.84
CA LEU A 620 -13.60 0.19 15.10
C LEU A 620 -14.31 -0.66 14.05
N TYR A 621 -13.55 -1.32 13.16
CA TYR A 621 -14.15 -2.11 12.10
C TYR A 621 -14.94 -3.30 12.64
N ALA A 622 -14.45 -3.97 13.69
CA ALA A 622 -15.20 -5.03 14.36
C ALA A 622 -16.56 -4.52 14.86
N ILE A 623 -16.59 -3.38 15.55
CA ILE A 623 -17.82 -2.77 16.04
C ILE A 623 -18.75 -2.42 14.87
N LYS A 624 -18.26 -1.74 13.81
CA LYS A 624 -19.10 -1.40 12.65
C LYS A 624 -19.79 -2.64 12.05
N GLY A 625 -19.05 -3.73 11.88
CA GLY A 625 -19.58 -4.96 11.29
C GLY A 625 -20.60 -5.65 12.19
N LEU A 626 -20.31 -5.73 13.50
CA LEU A 626 -21.24 -6.33 14.46
C LEU A 626 -22.50 -5.48 14.66
N VAL A 627 -22.37 -4.15 14.64
CA VAL A 627 -23.52 -3.23 14.73
C VAL A 627 -24.42 -3.36 13.52
N ALA A 628 -23.86 -3.40 12.31
CA ALA A 628 -24.64 -3.69 11.10
C ALA A 628 -25.36 -5.04 11.20
N ALA A 629 -24.74 -6.06 11.80
CA ALA A 629 -25.35 -7.36 12.07
C ALA A 629 -26.36 -7.36 13.27
N GLY A 630 -26.72 -6.20 13.81
CA GLY A 630 -27.73 -6.04 14.87
C GLY A 630 -27.21 -6.20 16.30
N ARG A 631 -25.88 -6.19 16.50
CA ARG A 631 -25.28 -6.12 17.85
C ARG A 631 -25.24 -4.68 18.35
N ASN A 632 -25.30 -4.49 19.66
CA ASN A 632 -25.10 -3.19 20.30
C ASN A 632 -24.62 -3.39 21.75
N TYR A 633 -24.39 -2.28 22.44
CA TYR A 633 -23.91 -2.27 23.83
C TYR A 633 -24.84 -3.05 24.77
N GLU A 634 -26.16 -3.01 24.56
CA GLU A 634 -27.14 -3.68 25.43
C GLU A 634 -27.19 -5.20 25.19
N ASN A 635 -27.11 -5.65 23.94
CA ASN A 635 -27.34 -7.05 23.58
C ASN A 635 -26.07 -7.88 23.36
N SER A 636 -24.88 -7.27 23.32
CA SER A 636 -23.63 -7.97 22.97
C SER A 636 -22.52 -7.79 24.00
N ILE A 637 -22.11 -8.92 24.61
CA ILE A 637 -20.93 -8.97 25.48
C ILE A 637 -19.66 -8.58 24.72
N CYS A 638 -19.58 -8.95 23.45
CA CYS A 638 -18.45 -8.66 22.56
C CYS A 638 -18.28 -7.14 22.40
N ILE A 639 -19.37 -6.41 22.12
CA ILE A 639 -19.38 -4.94 22.02
C ILE A 639 -19.01 -4.28 23.35
N ARG A 640 -19.55 -4.75 24.48
CA ARG A 640 -19.22 -4.20 25.80
C ARG A 640 -17.73 -4.32 26.14
N LYS A 641 -17.13 -5.47 25.84
CA LYS A 641 -15.67 -5.67 26.02
C LYS A 641 -14.86 -4.73 25.14
N ALA A 642 -15.27 -4.56 23.89
CA ALA A 642 -14.63 -3.63 22.95
C ALA A 642 -14.67 -2.18 23.46
N CYS A 643 -15.81 -1.72 23.95
CA CYS A 643 -15.96 -0.39 24.55
C CYS A 643 -15.09 -0.24 25.79
N ASN A 644 -15.07 -1.25 26.68
CA ASN A 644 -14.22 -1.25 27.86
C ASN A 644 -12.74 -1.20 27.51
N PHE A 645 -12.31 -1.90 26.45
CA PHE A 645 -10.94 -1.80 25.94
C PHE A 645 -10.63 -0.35 25.56
N LEU A 646 -11.42 0.25 24.65
CA LEU A 646 -11.21 1.61 24.18
C LEU A 646 -11.18 2.62 25.33
N LEU A 647 -12.13 2.56 26.26
CA LEU A 647 -12.16 3.45 27.42
C LEU A 647 -10.97 3.28 28.35
N SER A 648 -10.42 2.06 28.46
CA SER A 648 -9.26 1.81 29.33
C SER A 648 -7.94 2.34 28.78
N ILE A 649 -7.87 2.64 27.47
CA ILE A 649 -6.71 3.23 26.78
C ILE A 649 -6.92 4.70 26.41
N GLN A 650 -7.96 5.35 26.93
CA GLN A 650 -8.17 6.79 26.73
C GLN A 650 -7.08 7.57 27.49
N LEU A 651 -6.42 8.49 26.79
CA LEU A 651 -5.42 9.36 27.40
C LEU A 651 -6.07 10.40 28.31
N LYS A 652 -5.29 10.96 29.23
CA LYS A 652 -5.75 12.03 30.15
C LYS A 652 -6.27 13.28 29.42
N THR A 653 -5.79 13.50 28.20
CA THR A 653 -6.23 14.58 27.29
C THR A 653 -7.58 14.30 26.62
N GLY A 654 -8.20 13.15 26.88
CA GLY A 654 -9.48 12.73 26.31
C GLY A 654 -9.37 12.03 24.95
N GLY A 655 -8.22 12.07 24.28
CA GLY A 655 -8.00 11.40 23.00
C GLY A 655 -7.34 10.02 23.10
N TRP A 656 -7.03 9.43 21.95
CA TRP A 656 -6.34 8.15 21.82
C TRP A 656 -5.08 8.28 21.00
N ALA A 657 -4.07 7.46 21.32
CA ALA A 657 -2.85 7.36 20.56
C ALA A 657 -2.28 5.94 20.64
N GLU A 658 -1.86 5.40 19.51
CA GLU A 658 -1.30 4.06 19.38
C GLU A 658 -0.09 4.11 18.44
N SER A 659 1.02 3.53 18.89
CA SER A 659 2.28 3.48 18.15
C SER A 659 2.26 2.41 17.07
N TYR A 660 2.96 2.65 15.96
CA TYR A 660 3.18 1.62 14.92
C TYR A 660 3.86 0.35 15.47
N ARG A 661 4.60 0.48 16.59
CA ARG A 661 5.19 -0.66 17.30
C ARG A 661 4.14 -1.69 17.73
N SER A 662 2.88 -1.31 17.93
CA SER A 662 1.78 -2.25 18.18
C SER A 662 1.66 -3.32 17.09
N CYS A 663 1.89 -2.96 15.82
CA CYS A 663 1.85 -3.90 14.70
C CYS A 663 2.99 -4.93 14.78
N GLU A 664 4.17 -4.50 15.23
CA GLU A 664 5.36 -5.35 15.30
C GLU A 664 5.32 -6.32 16.48
N THR A 665 4.88 -5.82 17.64
CA THR A 665 4.81 -6.56 18.90
C THR A 665 3.51 -7.32 19.08
N GLN A 666 2.48 -7.00 18.28
CA GLN A 666 1.13 -7.57 18.37
C GLN A 666 0.48 -7.38 19.74
N VAL A 667 0.82 -6.29 20.42
CA VAL A 667 0.20 -5.83 21.67
C VAL A 667 0.03 -4.32 21.61
N TYR A 668 -0.97 -3.78 22.28
CA TYR A 668 -1.18 -2.33 22.29
C TYR A 668 0.02 -1.60 22.91
N VAL A 669 0.59 -0.67 22.15
CA VAL A 669 1.66 0.24 22.57
C VAL A 669 1.12 1.66 22.48
N GLU A 670 0.99 2.33 23.62
CA GLU A 670 0.53 3.71 23.71
C GLU A 670 1.41 4.65 22.86
N GLY A 671 0.78 5.54 22.11
CA GLY A 671 1.47 6.57 21.33
C GLY A 671 1.96 7.73 22.21
N LEU A 672 2.96 8.49 21.73
CA LEU A 672 3.58 9.57 22.50
C LEU A 672 2.63 10.73 22.84
N SER A 673 1.65 10.99 21.99
CA SER A 673 0.69 12.08 22.14
C SER A 673 -0.60 11.74 21.41
N THR A 674 -1.72 12.34 21.84
CA THR A 674 -3.02 12.21 21.19
C THR A 674 -2.92 12.32 19.67
N HIS A 675 -3.52 11.36 18.98
CA HIS A 675 -3.52 11.29 17.52
C HIS A 675 -4.96 11.46 17.00
N ALA A 676 -5.16 12.44 16.12
CA ALA A 676 -6.49 12.84 15.66
C ALA A 676 -7.26 11.67 15.01
N VAL A 677 -6.60 10.88 14.17
CA VAL A 677 -7.24 9.76 13.45
C VAL A 677 -7.63 8.63 14.41
N GLN A 678 -6.76 8.27 15.36
CA GLN A 678 -7.07 7.21 16.33
C GLN A 678 -8.12 7.66 17.34
N THR A 679 -8.13 8.95 17.69
CA THR A 679 -9.20 9.56 18.48
C THR A 679 -10.53 9.47 17.74
N ALA A 680 -10.57 9.84 16.46
CA ALA A 680 -11.78 9.71 15.65
C ALA A 680 -12.26 8.26 15.57
N TRP A 681 -11.35 7.29 15.36
CA TRP A 681 -11.72 5.87 15.33
C TRP A 681 -12.30 5.36 16.64
N ALA A 682 -11.67 5.67 17.77
CA ALA A 682 -12.17 5.27 19.08
C ALA A 682 -13.54 5.90 19.39
N MET A 683 -13.70 7.20 19.10
CA MET A 683 -14.96 7.92 19.28
C MET A 683 -16.08 7.34 18.41
N LEU A 684 -15.83 7.14 17.11
CA LEU A 684 -16.79 6.52 16.19
C LEU A 684 -17.20 5.13 16.69
N ALA A 685 -16.24 4.32 17.13
CA ALA A 685 -16.52 2.99 17.66
C ALA A 685 -17.45 3.03 18.89
N LEU A 686 -17.20 3.94 19.84
CA LEU A 686 -18.05 4.11 21.03
C LEU A 686 -19.46 4.62 20.67
N ILE A 687 -19.56 5.54 19.71
CA ILE A 687 -20.83 6.07 19.19
C ILE A 687 -21.64 4.94 18.53
N TYR A 688 -21.06 4.23 17.55
CA TYR A 688 -21.76 3.15 16.85
C TYR A 688 -22.19 2.01 17.77
N ALA A 689 -21.39 1.71 18.81
CA ALA A 689 -21.76 0.70 19.79
C ALA A 689 -23.04 1.05 20.57
N GLY A 690 -23.48 2.32 20.57
CA GLY A 690 -24.58 2.80 21.40
C GLY A 690 -24.17 2.97 22.86
N GLN A 691 -22.87 3.11 23.15
CA GLN A 691 -22.36 3.37 24.50
C GLN A 691 -22.62 4.83 24.93
N VAL A 692 -22.97 5.71 23.96
CA VAL A 692 -23.42 7.09 24.17
C VAL A 692 -24.79 7.25 23.50
N LEU A 693 -25.78 7.79 24.21
CA LEU A 693 -27.15 7.98 23.69
C LEU A 693 -27.23 9.23 22.78
N PHE A 694 -27.59 9.05 21.51
CA PHE A 694 -28.05 10.12 20.61
C PHE A 694 -29.39 9.75 19.94
N LEU A 695 -30.15 10.78 19.55
CA LEU A 695 -31.58 10.70 19.18
C LEU A 695 -31.89 10.13 17.78
N ASP A 696 -30.90 9.89 16.91
CA ASP A 696 -31.11 9.22 15.61
C ASP A 696 -29.81 8.53 15.13
N MET A 697 -29.81 7.21 15.00
CA MET A 697 -28.62 6.40 14.65
C MET A 697 -28.66 5.85 13.21
N THR A 698 -29.73 6.07 12.47
CA THR A 698 -30.00 5.33 11.23
C THR A 698 -29.02 5.67 10.10
N THR A 699 -28.56 6.92 10.02
CA THR A 699 -27.55 7.38 9.06
C THR A 699 -26.13 6.99 9.48
N LEU A 700 -25.85 6.92 10.79
CA LEU A 700 -24.55 6.53 11.34
C LEU A 700 -24.27 5.02 11.19
N ILE A 701 -25.26 4.15 11.34
CA ILE A 701 -25.03 2.69 11.32
C ILE A 701 -24.31 2.21 10.03
N TYR A 702 -24.52 2.91 8.91
CA TYR A 702 -24.00 2.52 7.60
C TYR A 702 -22.94 3.46 7.00
N ALA A 703 -22.73 4.63 7.60
CA ALA A 703 -21.72 5.60 7.18
C ALA A 703 -20.58 5.57 8.20
#